data_AF-A0A970DC54-F1
#
_entry.id   AF-A0A970DC54-F1
#
_cell.length_a   1.000
_cell.length_b   1.000
_cell.length_c   1.000
_cell.angle_alpha   90.00
_cell.angle_beta   90.00
_cell.angle_gamma   90.00
#
_symmetry.space_group_name_H-M   'P 1'
#
loop_
_entity.id
_entity.type
_entity.pdbx_description
1 polymer ?
#
loop_
_entity_poly.entity_id
_entity_poly.type
_entity_poly.pdbx_seq_one_letter_code
_entity_poly.pdbx_strand_id
1 'polypeptide(L)'
;RALEIKYGYDKEKAINIIAEEMVAMGAEKVNGKWHYNGSPVVLKILIRNEDERMALGDYLASLLEDAGFTTERNYRTSSEASPVWMQGDPWKGEWHAYTGGWGAPVVYRNQEHIFNQMYHPSGMPAPPWTEMKPIPELIELSDFLYNKQYKSIEERNAVYSRALELAYQDSPRIFAAEVVSFIARRSEISVASDLAGGVSGTSLWPSTIRRNDEVGGQIRMATGQLLIDPWNPVAGSNWSNDKLAITATMDRGIIVDPFTGLHWPHRLERAEVYIREGLPVTKTLDWVDLEFVDKIDVPADAWADWDPVAQEFITAGEKWPEGITAERMVRVYFRDDFYKTSKWHDGSPVSLADIVYYFILSWDRGMEESAIFDQSAVADLVRTRQSFRGLRIVSEDPLVFEYYSDSYALDAEHNVVDLFPVEFNYGKAPWHTLAVGALAEANGELAFTADKANRLEVEWLGYHTGPSLPILYKYLQQAKAEAYIPYAPTLSKYITPEEAVQRYSNAEAWYKEKGHLWIGDGPMYLERAYPTERMIHLKRFEDYSEPADKWSMFDEPRIAEVDVVGPPRITIGHNAIFDVEISFEGEPYPLEHIQEVKYILIDANNEVSYSGYAKPVVDGLFEIEFSAEETNALVVGSNTIEVIVLPTVVGGASLGKHTFITLPRL
;
A
#
# COMPACT_ATOMS: atom_id res chain seq x y z
N ARG A 1 -16.54 -18.00 -1.48
CA ARG A 1 -17.18 -19.24 -1.99
C ARG A 1 -18.65 -19.11 -2.40
N ALA A 2 -19.62 -18.83 -1.50
CA ALA A 2 -21.05 -18.80 -1.89
C ALA A 2 -21.36 -17.81 -3.03
N LEU A 3 -20.76 -16.61 -3.02
CA LEU A 3 -20.86 -15.64 -4.12
C LEU A 3 -20.23 -16.15 -5.41
N GLU A 4 -19.04 -16.77 -5.36
CA GLU A 4 -18.40 -17.37 -6.54
C GLU A 4 -19.23 -18.48 -7.17
N ILE A 5 -19.93 -19.27 -6.36
CA ILE A 5 -20.87 -20.29 -6.85
C ILE A 5 -22.07 -19.61 -7.53
N LYS A 6 -22.66 -18.59 -6.90
CA LYS A 6 -23.82 -17.84 -7.44
C LYS A 6 -23.53 -17.17 -8.78
N TYR A 7 -22.33 -16.60 -8.92
CA TYR A 7 -21.86 -15.90 -10.12
C TYR A 7 -20.89 -16.75 -10.96
N GLY A 8 -20.90 -18.07 -10.75
CA GLY A 8 -20.11 -19.01 -11.53
C GLY A 8 -20.46 -18.98 -13.01
N TYR A 9 -19.55 -19.48 -13.85
CA TYR A 9 -19.72 -19.47 -15.29
C TYR A 9 -20.97 -20.24 -15.73
N ASP A 10 -21.93 -19.52 -16.33
CA ASP A 10 -23.12 -20.08 -16.96
C ASP A 10 -23.47 -19.29 -18.23
N LYS A 11 -22.97 -19.79 -19.37
CA LYS A 11 -23.12 -19.13 -20.67
C LYS A 11 -24.58 -19.05 -21.12
N GLU A 12 -25.36 -20.11 -20.92
CA GLU A 12 -26.75 -20.16 -21.39
C GLU A 12 -27.63 -19.20 -20.61
N LYS A 13 -27.47 -19.17 -19.27
CA LYS A 13 -28.15 -18.21 -18.42
C LYS A 13 -27.80 -16.77 -18.79
N ALA A 14 -26.52 -16.47 -19.03
CA ALA A 14 -26.08 -15.15 -19.46
C ALA A 14 -26.72 -14.74 -20.79
N ILE A 15 -26.74 -15.62 -21.80
CA ILE A 15 -27.39 -15.35 -23.09
C ILE A 15 -28.88 -15.08 -22.93
N ASN A 16 -29.58 -15.84 -22.07
CA ASN A 16 -31.01 -15.66 -21.82
C ASN A 16 -31.30 -14.31 -21.15
N ILE A 17 -30.56 -13.95 -20.09
CA ILE A 17 -30.70 -12.66 -19.41
C ILE A 17 -30.44 -11.51 -20.39
N ILE A 18 -29.35 -11.57 -21.16
CA ILE A 18 -29.04 -10.57 -22.19
C ILE A 18 -30.20 -10.44 -23.18
N ALA A 19 -30.78 -11.56 -23.62
CA ALA A 19 -31.87 -11.53 -24.59
C ALA A 19 -33.13 -10.86 -24.04
N GLU A 20 -33.50 -11.17 -22.79
CA GLU A 20 -34.62 -10.54 -22.10
C GLU A 20 -34.43 -9.02 -21.98
N GLU A 21 -33.26 -8.59 -21.51
CA GLU A 21 -32.93 -7.16 -21.32
C GLU A 21 -32.84 -6.40 -22.65
N MET A 22 -32.23 -6.99 -23.68
CA MET A 22 -32.14 -6.36 -25.00
C MET A 22 -33.54 -6.11 -25.60
N VAL A 23 -34.45 -7.07 -25.46
CA VAL A 23 -35.85 -6.90 -25.90
C VAL A 23 -36.56 -5.82 -25.08
N ALA A 24 -36.36 -5.80 -23.75
CA ALA A 24 -36.93 -4.78 -22.88
C ALA A 24 -36.43 -3.37 -23.23
N MET A 25 -35.19 -3.24 -23.69
CA MET A 25 -34.59 -1.99 -24.19
C MET A 25 -35.02 -1.63 -25.62
N GLY A 26 -35.88 -2.43 -26.27
CA GLY A 26 -36.40 -2.16 -27.61
C GLY A 26 -35.48 -2.61 -28.75
N ALA A 27 -34.49 -3.46 -28.47
CA ALA A 27 -33.71 -4.11 -29.50
C ALA A 27 -34.40 -5.38 -30.01
N GLU A 28 -34.07 -5.77 -31.24
CA GLU A 28 -34.57 -6.99 -31.88
C GLU A 28 -33.41 -7.83 -32.41
N LYS A 29 -33.60 -9.15 -32.50
CA LYS A 29 -32.59 -10.07 -33.01
C LYS A 29 -32.83 -10.33 -34.49
N VAL A 30 -32.02 -9.74 -35.36
CA VAL A 30 -32.07 -9.88 -36.83
C VAL A 30 -30.88 -10.71 -37.29
N ASN A 31 -31.14 -11.84 -37.97
CA ASN A 31 -30.10 -12.76 -38.45
C ASN A 31 -29.10 -13.19 -37.35
N GLY A 32 -29.59 -13.40 -36.12
CA GLY A 32 -28.77 -13.77 -34.98
C GLY A 32 -28.01 -12.63 -34.32
N LYS A 33 -28.12 -11.39 -34.82
CA LYS A 33 -27.49 -10.20 -34.25
C LYS A 33 -28.49 -9.23 -33.64
N TRP A 34 -28.12 -8.57 -32.55
CA TRP A 34 -28.94 -7.53 -31.93
C TRP A 34 -28.92 -6.25 -32.76
N HIS A 35 -30.11 -5.69 -33.01
CA HIS A 35 -30.31 -4.42 -33.69
C HIS A 35 -31.17 -3.49 -32.83
N TYR A 36 -30.85 -2.20 -32.84
CA TYR A 36 -31.67 -1.14 -32.26
C TYR A 36 -31.90 -0.06 -33.32
N ASN A 37 -33.17 0.36 -33.51
CA ASN A 37 -33.57 1.29 -34.57
C ASN A 37 -33.00 0.91 -35.97
N GLY A 38 -33.06 -0.38 -36.30
CA GLY A 38 -32.60 -0.92 -37.58
C GLY A 38 -31.08 -1.08 -37.73
N SER A 39 -30.27 -0.62 -36.78
CA SER A 39 -28.80 -0.71 -36.84
C SER A 39 -28.26 -1.77 -35.88
N PRO A 40 -27.18 -2.50 -36.23
CA PRO A 40 -26.60 -3.49 -35.33
C PRO A 40 -26.04 -2.83 -34.07
N VAL A 41 -26.17 -3.50 -32.93
CA VAL A 41 -25.58 -3.08 -31.67
C VAL A 41 -24.11 -3.51 -31.65
N VAL A 42 -23.21 -2.53 -31.65
CA VAL A 42 -21.75 -2.73 -31.72
C VAL A 42 -21.12 -2.44 -30.36
N LEU A 43 -20.48 -3.44 -29.76
CA LEU A 43 -19.71 -3.31 -28.53
C LEU A 43 -18.22 -3.16 -28.85
N LYS A 44 -17.69 -1.98 -28.56
CA LYS A 44 -16.25 -1.66 -28.64
C LYS A 44 -15.51 -2.18 -27.41
N ILE A 45 -14.58 -3.10 -27.61
CA ILE A 45 -13.80 -3.74 -26.55
C ILE A 45 -12.35 -3.28 -26.70
N LEU A 46 -11.86 -2.55 -25.70
CA LEU A 46 -10.48 -2.11 -25.63
C LEU A 46 -9.62 -3.23 -25.04
N ILE A 47 -8.73 -3.79 -25.86
CA ILE A 47 -7.95 -5.00 -25.55
C ILE A 47 -6.48 -4.64 -25.36
N ARG A 48 -5.95 -4.93 -24.18
CA ARG A 48 -4.52 -4.82 -23.88
C ARG A 48 -3.75 -5.91 -24.64
N ASN A 49 -2.74 -5.54 -25.43
CA ASN A 49 -2.01 -6.47 -26.31
C ASN A 49 -0.61 -6.84 -25.80
N GLU A 50 -0.26 -6.47 -24.57
CA GLU A 50 1.09 -6.62 -24.01
C GLU A 50 1.26 -7.89 -23.14
N ASP A 51 0.16 -8.60 -22.82
CA ASP A 51 0.15 -9.74 -21.89
C ASP A 51 -1.12 -10.61 -22.03
N GLU A 52 -1.41 -11.47 -21.03
CA GLU A 52 -2.55 -12.40 -21.00
C GLU A 52 -3.92 -11.74 -21.22
N ARG A 53 -4.03 -10.42 -21.00
CA ARG A 53 -5.26 -9.65 -21.21
C ARG A 53 -5.70 -9.63 -22.68
N MET A 54 -4.79 -9.89 -23.62
CA MET A 54 -5.16 -10.05 -25.03
C MET A 54 -6.09 -11.26 -25.21
N ALA A 55 -5.69 -12.41 -24.67
CA ALA A 55 -6.49 -13.64 -24.74
C ALA A 55 -7.82 -13.49 -23.98
N LEU A 56 -7.81 -12.81 -22.83
CA LEU A 56 -9.03 -12.49 -22.08
C LEU A 56 -9.99 -11.61 -22.89
N GLY A 57 -9.47 -10.58 -23.55
CA GLY A 57 -10.26 -9.67 -24.37
C GLY A 57 -10.87 -10.34 -25.58
N ASP A 58 -10.10 -11.20 -26.25
CA ASP A 58 -10.58 -12.00 -27.38
C ASP A 58 -11.69 -12.97 -26.94
N TYR A 59 -11.49 -13.63 -25.79
CA TYR A 59 -12.47 -14.55 -25.22
C TYR A 59 -13.77 -13.83 -24.85
N LEU A 60 -13.70 -12.70 -24.15
CA LEU A 60 -14.87 -11.88 -23.81
C LEU A 60 -15.63 -11.45 -25.07
N ALA A 61 -14.91 -10.98 -26.08
CA ALA A 61 -15.50 -10.57 -27.35
C ALA A 61 -16.25 -11.72 -28.02
N SER A 62 -15.67 -12.92 -28.04
CA SER A 62 -16.33 -14.10 -28.58
C SER A 62 -17.59 -14.51 -27.80
N LEU A 63 -17.57 -14.42 -26.46
CA LEU A 63 -18.77 -14.67 -25.65
C LEU A 63 -19.91 -13.68 -25.96
N LEU A 64 -19.58 -12.40 -26.15
CA LEU A 64 -20.56 -11.38 -26.52
C LEU A 64 -21.09 -11.56 -27.95
N GLU A 65 -20.25 -12.03 -28.87
CA GLU A 65 -20.67 -12.39 -30.24
C GLU A 65 -21.66 -13.55 -30.26
N ASP A 66 -21.43 -14.56 -29.41
CA ASP A 66 -22.34 -15.70 -29.23
C ASP A 66 -23.69 -15.26 -28.63
N ALA A 67 -23.69 -14.25 -27.76
CA ALA A 67 -24.93 -13.64 -27.25
C ALA A 67 -25.69 -12.85 -28.32
N GLY A 68 -25.05 -12.54 -29.47
CA GLY A 68 -25.66 -11.86 -30.60
C GLY A 68 -25.18 -10.42 -30.80
N PHE A 69 -24.20 -9.93 -30.07
CA PHE A 69 -23.63 -8.61 -30.33
C PHE A 69 -22.72 -8.62 -31.56
N THR A 70 -22.53 -7.46 -32.19
CA THR A 70 -21.36 -7.22 -33.03
C THR A 70 -20.26 -6.66 -32.13
N THR A 71 -19.03 -7.13 -32.23
CA THR A 71 -17.92 -6.58 -31.42
C THR A 71 -16.86 -5.92 -32.29
N GLU A 72 -16.28 -4.86 -31.77
CA GLU A 72 -15.13 -4.17 -32.34
C GLU A 72 -13.96 -4.38 -31.36
N ARG A 73 -12.96 -5.17 -31.77
CA ARG A 73 -11.78 -5.49 -30.96
C ARG A 73 -10.69 -4.43 -31.21
N ASN A 74 -10.46 -3.57 -30.23
CA ASN A 74 -9.52 -2.46 -30.30
C ASN A 74 -8.25 -2.77 -29.51
N TYR A 75 -7.25 -3.33 -30.18
CA TYR A 75 -5.95 -3.66 -29.58
C TYR A 75 -5.10 -2.40 -29.34
N ARG A 76 -4.60 -2.25 -28.10
CA ARG A 76 -3.81 -1.09 -27.63
C ARG A 76 -2.79 -1.48 -26.56
N THR A 77 -1.66 -0.78 -26.56
CA THR A 77 -0.72 -0.73 -25.41
C THR A 77 -1.31 0.09 -24.25
N SER A 78 -0.66 0.07 -23.08
CA SER A 78 -1.22 0.71 -21.87
C SER A 78 -1.30 2.21 -22.07
N SER A 79 -0.21 2.77 -22.63
CA SER A 79 -0.06 4.18 -22.97
C SER A 79 -1.06 4.65 -24.00
N GLU A 80 -1.46 3.80 -24.96
CA GLU A 80 -2.46 4.17 -25.96
C GLU A 80 -3.90 4.01 -25.45
N ALA A 81 -4.13 3.08 -24.52
CA ALA A 81 -5.44 2.85 -23.93
C ALA A 81 -5.81 3.91 -22.88
N SER A 82 -4.85 4.34 -22.05
CA SER A 82 -5.08 5.25 -20.91
C SER A 82 -5.80 6.56 -21.29
N PRO A 83 -5.44 7.26 -22.39
CA PRO A 83 -6.15 8.46 -22.83
C PRO A 83 -7.63 8.22 -23.21
N VAL A 84 -7.99 6.99 -23.55
CA VAL A 84 -9.35 6.62 -23.99
C VAL A 84 -10.21 6.19 -22.79
N TRP A 85 -9.74 5.22 -22.01
CA TRP A 85 -10.58 4.66 -20.95
C TRP A 85 -10.48 5.41 -19.62
N MET A 86 -9.29 5.90 -19.26
CA MET A 86 -9.04 6.49 -17.94
C MET A 86 -9.21 8.01 -17.94
N GLN A 87 -8.78 8.69 -19.02
CA GLN A 87 -8.83 10.15 -19.13
C GLN A 87 -9.94 10.65 -20.07
N GLY A 88 -10.48 9.75 -20.90
CA GLY A 88 -11.51 10.08 -21.88
C GLY A 88 -12.88 10.27 -21.24
N ASP A 89 -13.75 11.01 -21.94
CA ASP A 89 -15.14 11.18 -21.56
C ASP A 89 -15.93 9.89 -21.88
N PRO A 90 -16.45 9.16 -20.86
CA PRO A 90 -17.14 7.89 -21.07
C PRO A 90 -18.42 8.05 -21.89
N TRP A 91 -19.03 9.24 -21.90
CA TRP A 91 -20.26 9.51 -22.66
C TRP A 91 -20.04 9.56 -24.18
N LYS A 92 -18.78 9.61 -24.65
CA LYS A 92 -18.46 9.50 -26.08
C LYS A 92 -18.64 8.08 -26.64
N GLY A 93 -18.75 7.06 -25.79
CA GLY A 93 -18.91 5.67 -26.24
C GLY A 93 -17.74 5.17 -27.10
N GLU A 94 -16.51 5.61 -26.78
CA GLU A 94 -15.29 5.17 -27.46
C GLU A 94 -14.89 3.74 -27.08
N TRP A 95 -15.41 3.24 -25.96
CA TRP A 95 -15.26 1.87 -25.46
C TRP A 95 -16.48 1.48 -24.63
N HIS A 96 -16.72 0.18 -24.46
CA HIS A 96 -17.78 -0.38 -23.60
C HIS A 96 -17.22 -1.40 -22.61
N ALA A 97 -16.13 -2.08 -22.96
CA ALA A 97 -15.39 -2.95 -22.05
C ALA A 97 -13.89 -2.73 -22.24
N TYR A 98 -13.14 -2.84 -21.16
CA TYR A 98 -11.69 -2.74 -21.16
C TYR A 98 -11.10 -3.89 -20.33
N THR A 99 -10.07 -4.54 -20.87
CA THR A 99 -9.33 -5.58 -20.15
C THR A 99 -8.25 -4.95 -19.27
N GLY A 100 -8.60 -4.64 -18.03
CA GLY A 100 -7.71 -4.01 -17.05
C GLY A 100 -6.91 -5.00 -16.22
N GLY A 101 -5.99 -4.47 -15.41
CA GLY A 101 -5.32 -5.18 -14.33
C GLY A 101 -5.09 -4.21 -13.17
N TRP A 102 -5.16 -4.70 -11.94
CA TRP A 102 -4.94 -3.91 -10.72
C TRP A 102 -3.92 -4.63 -9.85
N GLY A 103 -2.82 -3.96 -9.52
CA GLY A 103 -1.76 -4.51 -8.69
C GLY A 103 -1.79 -3.93 -7.29
N ALA A 104 -1.56 -4.76 -6.28
CA ALA A 104 -1.26 -4.31 -4.93
C ALA A 104 0.24 -4.00 -4.82
N PRO A 105 0.65 -2.78 -4.44
CA PRO A 105 2.06 -2.41 -4.33
C PRO A 105 2.75 -2.98 -3.08
N VAL A 106 2.00 -3.47 -2.09
CA VAL A 106 2.46 -4.03 -0.81
C VAL A 106 1.46 -5.06 -0.29
N VAL A 107 1.88 -5.89 0.66
CA VAL A 107 0.95 -6.72 1.44
C VAL A 107 0.07 -5.85 2.34
N TYR A 108 -1.25 -5.92 2.14
CA TYR A 108 -2.22 -5.18 2.94
C TYR A 108 -2.75 -6.00 4.13
N ARG A 109 -2.71 -5.42 5.34
CA ARG A 109 -3.37 -6.00 6.54
C ARG A 109 -4.89 -5.95 6.49
N ASN A 110 -5.44 -5.00 5.75
CA ASN A 110 -6.88 -4.86 5.53
C ASN A 110 -7.14 -4.31 4.13
N GLN A 111 -8.23 -4.75 3.50
CA GLN A 111 -8.63 -4.32 2.16
C GLN A 111 -9.98 -3.62 2.12
N GLU A 112 -10.44 -3.09 3.26
CA GLU A 112 -11.76 -2.42 3.34
C GLU A 112 -11.86 -1.17 2.46
N HIS A 113 -10.71 -0.55 2.14
CA HIS A 113 -10.63 0.55 1.20
C HIS A 113 -11.07 0.17 -0.23
N ILE A 114 -11.09 -1.12 -0.59
CA ILE A 114 -11.36 -1.57 -1.95
C ILE A 114 -12.78 -1.22 -2.40
N PHE A 115 -13.75 -1.21 -1.47
CA PHE A 115 -15.13 -0.83 -1.81
C PHE A 115 -15.19 0.64 -2.23
N ASN A 116 -14.51 1.51 -1.50
CA ASN A 116 -14.44 2.92 -1.86
C ASN A 116 -13.65 3.09 -3.16
N GLN A 117 -12.47 2.48 -3.26
CA GLN A 117 -11.64 2.59 -4.45
C GLN A 117 -12.32 2.04 -5.70
N MET A 118 -13.12 0.98 -5.65
CA MET A 118 -13.64 0.31 -6.83
C MET A 118 -15.12 0.59 -7.11
N TYR A 119 -15.88 1.08 -6.13
CA TYR A 119 -17.33 1.20 -6.25
C TYR A 119 -17.87 2.55 -5.79
N HIS A 120 -17.03 3.49 -5.33
CA HIS A 120 -17.48 4.82 -4.92
C HIS A 120 -17.09 5.89 -5.96
N PRO A 121 -17.99 6.83 -6.35
CA PRO A 121 -17.68 7.87 -7.35
C PRO A 121 -16.55 8.81 -6.95
N SER A 122 -16.33 8.98 -5.65
CA SER A 122 -15.20 9.76 -5.10
C SER A 122 -13.96 8.93 -4.80
N GLY A 123 -13.96 7.63 -5.10
CA GLY A 123 -12.81 6.75 -4.83
C GLY A 123 -11.60 7.04 -5.69
N MET A 124 -11.81 7.50 -6.94
CA MET A 124 -10.76 7.98 -7.84
C MET A 124 -11.26 9.18 -8.65
N PRO A 125 -10.41 10.15 -9.00
CA PRO A 125 -10.80 11.33 -9.77
C PRO A 125 -10.98 11.06 -11.28
N ALA A 126 -10.81 9.81 -11.73
CA ALA A 126 -10.90 9.44 -13.15
C ALA A 126 -12.37 9.41 -13.63
N PRO A 127 -12.70 9.89 -14.84
CA PRO A 127 -14.06 9.90 -15.40
C PRO A 127 -14.88 8.62 -15.23
N PRO A 128 -14.35 7.39 -15.43
CA PRO A 128 -15.15 6.17 -15.25
C PRO A 128 -15.61 5.92 -13.81
N TRP A 129 -15.01 6.59 -12.82
CA TRP A 129 -15.44 6.56 -11.44
C TRP A 129 -16.48 7.64 -11.15
N THR A 130 -16.18 8.88 -11.55
CA THR A 130 -17.04 10.04 -11.22
C THR A 130 -18.43 9.94 -11.83
N GLU A 131 -18.57 9.20 -12.94
CA GLU A 131 -19.85 8.98 -13.63
C GLU A 131 -20.62 7.73 -13.15
N MET A 132 -20.05 6.94 -12.23
CA MET A 132 -20.71 5.75 -11.71
C MET A 132 -21.99 6.12 -10.94
N LYS A 133 -22.97 5.21 -10.98
CA LYS A 133 -24.22 5.31 -10.20
C LYS A 133 -24.43 4.03 -9.39
N PRO A 134 -23.61 3.78 -8.36
CA PRO A 134 -23.65 2.54 -7.60
C PRO A 134 -24.92 2.45 -6.75
N ILE A 135 -25.25 1.24 -6.31
CA ILE A 135 -26.33 1.01 -5.34
C ILE A 135 -26.11 1.93 -4.10
N PRO A 136 -27.08 2.76 -3.69
CA PRO A 136 -26.91 3.69 -2.57
C PRO A 136 -26.47 3.02 -1.25
N GLU A 137 -26.99 1.83 -0.96
CA GLU A 137 -26.56 1.04 0.21
C GLU A 137 -25.06 0.70 0.13
N LEU A 138 -24.52 0.38 -1.06
CA LEU A 138 -23.09 0.08 -1.23
C LEU A 138 -22.22 1.32 -0.94
N ILE A 139 -22.68 2.51 -1.30
CA ILE A 139 -22.00 3.78 -0.98
C ILE A 139 -21.92 3.98 0.53
N GLU A 140 -23.05 3.84 1.23
CA GLU A 140 -23.12 4.00 2.69
C GLU A 140 -22.20 3.02 3.41
N LEU A 141 -22.23 1.74 3.01
CA LEU A 141 -21.37 0.71 3.62
C LEU A 141 -19.89 0.90 3.28
N SER A 142 -19.59 1.33 2.05
CA SER A 142 -18.23 1.67 1.62
C SER A 142 -17.65 2.79 2.46
N ASP A 143 -18.39 3.87 2.69
CA ASP A 143 -17.94 4.99 3.53
C ASP A 143 -17.80 4.58 5.00
N PHE A 144 -18.73 3.76 5.49
CA PHE A 144 -18.68 3.22 6.85
C PHE A 144 -17.41 2.38 7.10
N LEU A 145 -17.07 1.51 6.15
CA LEU A 145 -15.85 0.69 6.18
C LEU A 145 -14.59 1.54 6.01
N TYR A 146 -14.55 2.42 5.02
CA TYR A 146 -13.39 3.28 4.73
C TYR A 146 -13.03 4.19 5.92
N ASN A 147 -14.04 4.70 6.62
CA ASN A 147 -13.87 5.56 7.79
C ASN A 147 -13.81 4.79 9.12
N LYS A 148 -13.78 3.45 9.09
CA LYS A 148 -13.71 2.57 10.28
C LYS A 148 -14.74 2.88 11.36
N GLN A 149 -15.99 3.09 10.96
CA GLN A 149 -17.08 3.49 11.86
C GLN A 149 -17.68 2.33 12.69
N TYR A 150 -17.16 1.12 12.49
CA TYR A 150 -17.53 -0.08 13.27
C TYR A 150 -16.92 -0.05 14.68
N LYS A 151 -17.59 -0.74 15.61
CA LYS A 151 -17.17 -0.87 17.02
C LYS A 151 -16.69 -2.27 17.38
N SER A 152 -16.90 -3.25 16.49
CA SER A 152 -16.42 -4.61 16.68
C SER A 152 -16.05 -5.26 15.35
N ILE A 153 -15.27 -6.35 15.43
CA ILE A 153 -14.89 -7.14 14.25
C ILE A 153 -16.13 -7.86 13.68
N GLU A 154 -17.09 -8.24 14.51
CA GLU A 154 -18.34 -8.87 14.08
C GLU A 154 -19.18 -7.91 13.25
N GLU A 155 -19.33 -6.66 13.70
CA GLU A 155 -20.04 -5.61 12.94
C GLU A 155 -19.33 -5.34 11.61
N ARG A 156 -18.00 -5.18 11.66
CA ARG A 156 -17.17 -5.01 10.46
C ARG A 156 -17.40 -6.16 9.47
N ASN A 157 -17.33 -7.40 9.91
CA ASN A 157 -17.48 -8.59 9.06
C ASN A 157 -18.88 -8.68 8.45
N ALA A 158 -19.93 -8.32 9.20
CA ALA A 158 -21.29 -8.27 8.68
C ALA A 158 -21.44 -7.21 7.57
N VAL A 159 -20.93 -6.00 7.80
CA VAL A 159 -20.94 -4.92 6.80
C VAL A 159 -20.11 -5.30 5.57
N TYR A 160 -18.91 -5.86 5.77
CA TYR A 160 -18.04 -6.31 4.69
C TYR A 160 -18.72 -7.38 3.83
N SER A 161 -19.38 -8.36 4.46
CA SER A 161 -20.11 -9.41 3.74
C SER A 161 -21.25 -8.82 2.90
N ARG A 162 -22.02 -7.87 3.45
CA ARG A 162 -23.08 -7.19 2.71
C ARG A 162 -22.54 -6.33 1.55
N ALA A 163 -21.44 -5.62 1.79
CA ALA A 163 -20.77 -4.83 0.76
C ALA A 163 -20.26 -5.72 -0.39
N LEU A 164 -19.71 -6.91 -0.10
CA LEU A 164 -19.35 -7.90 -1.13
C LEU A 164 -20.56 -8.34 -1.96
N GLU A 165 -21.68 -8.68 -1.33
CA GLU A 165 -22.89 -9.05 -2.06
C GLU A 165 -23.36 -7.96 -3.02
N LEU A 166 -23.40 -6.71 -2.54
CA LEU A 166 -23.82 -5.55 -3.31
C LEU A 166 -22.83 -5.20 -4.43
N ALA A 167 -21.53 -5.34 -4.17
CA ALA A 167 -20.48 -5.11 -5.16
C ALA A 167 -20.59 -6.08 -6.34
N TYR A 168 -20.89 -7.36 -6.10
CA TYR A 168 -21.18 -8.34 -7.15
C TYR A 168 -22.55 -8.13 -7.82
N GLN A 169 -23.50 -7.50 -7.14
CA GLN A 169 -24.80 -7.15 -7.73
C GLN A 169 -24.72 -5.92 -8.66
N ASP A 170 -23.97 -4.89 -8.26
CA ASP A 170 -23.75 -3.66 -9.03
C ASP A 170 -22.75 -3.89 -10.17
N SER A 171 -21.63 -4.54 -9.84
CA SER A 171 -20.57 -5.08 -10.70
C SER A 171 -20.17 -4.27 -11.95
N PRO A 172 -19.86 -2.96 -11.84
CA PRO A 172 -19.22 -2.19 -12.93
C PRO A 172 -17.83 -2.75 -13.32
N ARG A 173 -17.28 -3.65 -12.50
CA ARG A 173 -16.00 -4.34 -12.69
C ARG A 173 -16.23 -5.84 -12.51
N ILE A 174 -15.71 -6.65 -13.44
CA ILE A 174 -15.75 -8.11 -13.36
C ILE A 174 -14.34 -8.60 -13.07
N PHE A 175 -14.11 -9.07 -11.84
CA PHE A 175 -12.83 -9.67 -11.45
C PHE A 175 -12.73 -11.08 -12.04
N ALA A 176 -11.75 -11.29 -12.92
CA ALA A 176 -11.64 -12.52 -13.71
C ALA A 176 -10.65 -13.53 -13.11
N ALA A 177 -9.47 -13.07 -12.70
CA ALA A 177 -8.42 -13.92 -12.16
C ALA A 177 -7.49 -13.11 -11.26
N GLU A 178 -6.96 -13.78 -10.25
CA GLU A 178 -5.73 -13.38 -9.56
C GLU A 178 -4.56 -14.07 -10.25
N VAL A 179 -3.47 -13.33 -10.46
CA VAL A 179 -2.26 -13.84 -11.11
C VAL A 179 -1.05 -13.63 -10.21
N VAL A 180 -0.28 -14.68 -10.01
CA VAL A 180 1.03 -14.59 -9.36
C VAL A 180 2.07 -14.30 -10.43
N SER A 181 2.70 -13.14 -10.36
CA SER A 181 3.83 -12.77 -11.22
C SER A 181 5.15 -13.18 -10.57
N PHE A 182 6.19 -13.35 -11.38
CA PHE A 182 7.53 -13.64 -10.87
C PHE A 182 8.56 -12.65 -11.42
N ILE A 183 9.60 -12.37 -10.63
CA ILE A 183 10.78 -11.63 -11.07
C ILE A 183 11.91 -12.66 -11.25
N ALA A 184 12.34 -12.85 -12.49
CA ALA A 184 13.46 -13.74 -12.76
C ALA A 184 14.76 -13.18 -12.16
N ARG A 185 15.40 -13.96 -11.29
CA ARG A 185 16.72 -13.68 -10.74
C ARG A 185 17.71 -14.79 -11.08
N ARG A 186 18.99 -14.45 -11.03
CA ARG A 186 20.06 -15.46 -11.02
C ARG A 186 19.97 -16.29 -9.74
N SER A 187 20.16 -17.60 -9.83
CA SER A 187 20.02 -18.53 -8.70
C SER A 187 20.94 -18.17 -7.54
N GLU A 188 22.12 -17.63 -7.83
CA GLU A 188 23.11 -17.19 -6.84
C GLU A 188 22.76 -15.87 -6.13
N ILE A 189 21.70 -15.16 -6.54
CA ILE A 189 21.30 -13.89 -5.92
C ILE A 189 20.18 -14.13 -4.92
N SER A 190 20.34 -13.76 -3.66
CA SER A 190 19.24 -13.67 -2.69
C SER A 190 18.86 -12.22 -2.47
N VAL A 191 17.57 -11.93 -2.26
CA VAL A 191 17.03 -10.60 -1.97
C VAL A 191 15.63 -10.71 -1.39
N ALA A 192 15.31 -9.91 -0.37
CA ALA A 192 13.95 -9.83 0.15
C ALA A 192 12.99 -9.29 -0.92
N SER A 193 11.76 -9.80 -0.91
CA SER A 193 10.71 -9.42 -1.84
C SER A 193 9.38 -9.36 -1.11
N ASP A 194 8.59 -8.31 -1.34
CA ASP A 194 7.22 -8.26 -0.88
C ASP A 194 6.35 -9.29 -1.63
N LEU A 195 5.42 -9.96 -0.95
CA LEU A 195 4.56 -10.98 -1.56
C LEU A 195 3.59 -10.42 -2.61
N ALA A 196 3.29 -9.12 -2.57
CA ALA A 196 2.45 -8.44 -3.55
C ALA A 196 3.27 -7.57 -4.51
N GLY A 197 4.09 -6.65 -3.99
CA GLY A 197 4.83 -5.65 -4.76
C GLY A 197 6.20 -6.10 -5.30
N GLY A 198 6.62 -7.34 -5.01
CA GLY A 198 7.92 -7.86 -5.41
C GLY A 198 9.09 -7.15 -4.73
N VAL A 199 10.27 -7.15 -5.39
CA VAL A 199 11.48 -6.46 -4.89
C VAL A 199 11.27 -4.96 -4.71
N SER A 200 10.46 -4.32 -5.56
CA SER A 200 10.12 -2.90 -5.44
C SER A 200 9.12 -2.59 -4.33
N GLY A 201 8.35 -3.59 -3.87
CA GLY A 201 7.35 -3.45 -2.81
C GLY A 201 7.94 -3.37 -1.41
N THR A 202 9.23 -3.72 -1.25
CA THR A 202 9.90 -3.71 0.06
C THR A 202 11.07 -2.72 0.10
N SER A 203 11.24 -2.07 1.25
CA SER A 203 12.43 -1.26 1.54
C SER A 203 13.65 -2.08 1.93
N LEU A 204 13.53 -3.40 2.02
CA LEU A 204 14.59 -4.29 2.51
C LEU A 204 15.53 -4.80 1.43
N TRP A 205 15.19 -4.67 0.15
CA TRP A 205 16.05 -5.11 -0.94
C TRP A 205 17.51 -4.59 -0.83
N PRO A 206 17.79 -3.33 -0.44
CA PRO A 206 19.15 -2.79 -0.42
C PRO A 206 20.02 -3.43 0.66
N SER A 207 19.41 -3.85 1.77
CA SER A 207 20.10 -4.46 2.92
C SER A 207 20.19 -5.98 2.81
N THR A 208 19.35 -6.61 1.99
CA THR A 208 19.26 -8.08 1.86
C THR A 208 19.88 -8.62 0.58
N ILE A 209 20.02 -7.78 -0.45
CA ILE A 209 20.56 -8.21 -1.75
C ILE A 209 22.01 -8.72 -1.61
N ARG A 210 22.23 -9.97 -1.97
CA ARG A 210 23.56 -10.60 -1.91
C ARG A 210 23.74 -11.68 -2.95
N ARG A 211 25.00 -11.99 -3.27
CA ARG A 211 25.35 -13.13 -4.13
C ARG A 211 25.94 -14.25 -3.28
N ASN A 212 25.15 -15.27 -2.95
CA ASN A 212 25.53 -16.29 -1.97
C ASN A 212 26.15 -15.63 -0.72
N ASP A 213 27.33 -16.09 -0.30
CA ASP A 213 28.11 -15.55 0.81
C ASP A 213 29.21 -14.55 0.35
N GLU A 214 29.13 -14.02 -0.88
CA GLU A 214 30.10 -13.03 -1.40
C GLU A 214 30.00 -11.72 -0.61
N VAL A 215 31.11 -11.30 0.01
CA VAL A 215 31.22 -10.01 0.67
C VAL A 215 31.59 -8.93 -0.36
N GLY A 216 30.71 -7.97 -0.56
CA GLY A 216 30.90 -6.86 -1.50
C GLY A 216 30.58 -7.26 -2.95
N GLY A 217 31.23 -6.58 -3.89
CA GLY A 217 31.05 -6.83 -5.33
C GLY A 217 30.02 -5.93 -6.01
N GLN A 218 29.60 -6.36 -7.21
CA GLN A 218 28.65 -5.61 -8.05
C GLN A 218 27.50 -6.52 -8.48
N ILE A 219 26.28 -6.01 -8.31
CA ILE A 219 25.05 -6.58 -8.86
C ILE A 219 24.50 -5.62 -9.90
N ARG A 220 24.05 -6.17 -11.03
CA ARG A 220 23.33 -5.41 -12.07
C ARG A 220 21.89 -5.88 -12.08
N MET A 221 20.99 -4.94 -11.88
CA MET A 221 19.54 -5.14 -11.90
C MET A 221 18.97 -4.43 -13.12
N ALA A 222 18.16 -5.14 -13.91
CA ALA A 222 17.44 -4.57 -15.04
C ALA A 222 15.99 -4.31 -14.64
N THR A 223 15.47 -3.13 -15.00
CA THR A 223 14.09 -2.72 -14.78
C THR A 223 13.49 -2.20 -16.09
N GLY A 224 12.16 -2.10 -16.16
CA GLY A 224 11.48 -1.70 -17.40
C GLY A 224 11.73 -0.23 -17.80
N GLN A 225 11.83 0.67 -16.81
CA GLN A 225 12.10 2.09 -16.96
C GLN A 225 12.98 2.58 -15.79
N LEU A 226 13.69 3.70 -15.95
CA LEU A 226 14.47 4.37 -14.91
C LEU A 226 14.49 5.88 -15.21
N LEU A 227 14.54 6.70 -14.16
CA LEU A 227 14.65 8.16 -14.24
C LEU A 227 13.48 8.77 -15.02
N ILE A 228 12.25 8.39 -14.66
CA ILE A 228 11.03 8.82 -15.36
C ILE A 228 10.71 10.27 -15.00
N ASP A 229 10.59 10.52 -13.70
CA ASP A 229 10.23 11.82 -13.12
C ASP A 229 11.35 12.31 -12.20
N PRO A 230 11.42 13.62 -11.91
CA PRO A 230 12.47 14.15 -11.08
C PRO A 230 12.41 13.62 -9.65
N TRP A 231 13.57 13.27 -9.10
CA TRP A 231 13.68 12.88 -7.71
C TRP A 231 13.70 14.12 -6.82
N ASN A 232 12.60 14.36 -6.14
CA ASN A 232 12.51 15.30 -5.04
C ASN A 232 11.66 14.71 -3.90
N PRO A 233 12.10 14.82 -2.64
CA PRO A 233 11.36 14.23 -1.52
C PRO A 233 10.07 14.96 -1.12
N VAL A 234 9.53 15.90 -1.89
CA VAL A 234 8.31 16.65 -1.49
C VAL A 234 7.14 16.33 -2.41
N ALA A 235 7.37 16.28 -3.71
CA ALA A 235 6.39 16.00 -4.75
C ALA A 235 7.06 15.52 -6.06
N GLY A 236 7.99 14.56 -5.97
CA GLY A 236 8.76 14.02 -7.10
C GLY A 236 8.19 12.72 -7.68
N SER A 237 9.06 11.86 -8.18
CA SER A 237 8.67 10.57 -8.76
C SER A 237 8.06 9.61 -7.74
N ASN A 238 6.85 9.11 -8.03
CA ASN A 238 6.21 7.96 -7.35
C ASN A 238 6.18 6.68 -8.21
N TRP A 239 6.83 6.67 -9.37
CA TRP A 239 6.88 5.49 -10.22
C TRP A 239 7.63 4.36 -9.50
N SER A 240 7.06 3.15 -9.47
CA SER A 240 7.64 1.99 -8.78
C SER A 240 9.10 1.71 -9.19
N ASN A 241 9.44 1.98 -10.45
CA ASN A 241 10.79 1.83 -10.98
C ASN A 241 11.80 2.83 -10.39
N ASP A 242 11.41 4.11 -10.24
CA ASP A 242 12.26 5.12 -9.60
C ASP A 242 12.32 4.89 -8.09
N LYS A 243 11.19 4.50 -7.48
CA LYS A 243 11.08 4.14 -6.07
C LYS A 243 12.04 3.04 -5.65
N LEU A 244 12.33 2.08 -6.52
CA LEU A 244 13.31 1.03 -6.27
C LEU A 244 14.67 1.61 -5.87
N ALA A 245 15.19 2.57 -6.64
CA ALA A 245 16.49 3.18 -6.35
C ALA A 245 16.43 4.26 -5.27
N ILE A 246 15.35 5.07 -5.23
CA ILE A 246 15.11 6.07 -4.18
C ILE A 246 15.11 5.41 -2.80
N THR A 247 14.43 4.27 -2.64
CA THR A 247 14.28 3.60 -1.35
C THR A 247 15.61 3.08 -0.80
N ALA A 248 16.56 2.72 -1.66
CA ALA A 248 17.91 2.34 -1.22
C ALA A 248 18.68 3.48 -0.54
N THR A 249 18.28 4.72 -0.82
CA THR A 249 18.87 5.92 -0.25
C THR A 249 18.19 6.40 1.02
N MET A 250 17.20 5.68 1.54
CA MET A 250 16.42 6.08 2.71
C MET A 250 16.53 5.08 3.85
N ASP A 251 16.67 5.58 5.07
CA ASP A 251 16.52 4.83 6.31
C ASP A 251 15.22 5.23 7.03
N ARG A 252 14.74 4.38 7.96
CA ARG A 252 13.39 4.50 8.53
C ARG A 252 13.34 4.25 10.04
N GLY A 253 12.36 4.78 10.75
CA GLY A 253 12.02 4.33 12.10
C GLY A 253 11.41 2.93 12.08
N ILE A 254 10.55 2.67 11.09
CA ILE A 254 9.80 1.43 10.92
C ILE A 254 10.11 0.76 9.57
N ILE A 255 10.16 -0.56 9.56
CA ILE A 255 10.18 -1.39 8.35
C ILE A 255 8.85 -2.12 8.22
N VAL A 256 8.26 -2.08 7.03
CA VAL A 256 7.08 -2.88 6.70
C VAL A 256 7.55 -4.29 6.37
N ASP A 257 6.97 -5.26 7.06
CA ASP A 257 7.17 -6.68 6.83
C ASP A 257 6.72 -7.04 5.40
N PRO A 258 7.64 -7.50 4.52
CA PRO A 258 7.31 -7.82 3.13
C PRO A 258 6.35 -9.01 2.99
N PHE A 259 6.18 -9.80 4.04
CA PHE A 259 5.36 -10.99 4.02
C PHE A 259 4.03 -10.75 4.71
N THR A 260 3.99 -10.06 5.85
CA THR A 260 2.75 -9.89 6.65
C THR A 260 2.13 -8.51 6.53
N GLY A 261 2.88 -7.51 6.08
CA GLY A 261 2.50 -6.10 6.12
C GLY A 261 2.60 -5.44 7.50
N LEU A 262 3.01 -6.17 8.56
CA LEU A 262 3.20 -5.60 9.91
C LEU A 262 4.37 -4.62 9.99
N HIS A 263 4.33 -3.71 10.97
CA HIS A 263 5.41 -2.76 11.20
C HIS A 263 6.43 -3.32 12.21
N TRP A 264 7.68 -3.45 11.79
CA TRP A 264 8.82 -3.81 12.63
C TRP A 264 9.63 -2.58 13.04
N PRO A 265 10.17 -2.53 14.27
CA PRO A 265 11.00 -1.44 14.72
C PRO A 265 12.38 -1.54 14.05
N HIS A 266 12.87 -0.42 13.51
CA HIS A 266 14.24 -0.32 12.96
C HIS A 266 15.10 0.64 13.77
N ARG A 267 14.77 1.93 13.77
CA ARG A 267 15.37 2.95 14.65
C ARG A 267 14.55 3.24 15.91
N LEU A 268 13.33 2.68 15.97
CA LEU A 268 12.51 2.67 17.17
C LEU A 268 13.00 1.56 18.12
N GLU A 269 12.80 1.77 19.41
CA GLU A 269 13.03 0.76 20.45
C GLU A 269 11.70 0.11 20.88
N ARG A 270 10.68 0.93 21.16
CA ARG A 270 9.34 0.49 21.57
C ARG A 270 8.29 1.57 21.32
N ALA A 271 7.02 1.20 21.37
CA ALA A 271 5.90 2.15 21.35
C ALA A 271 4.80 1.76 22.35
N GLU A 272 4.15 2.76 22.95
CA GLU A 272 2.95 2.59 23.78
C GLU A 272 1.76 3.14 23.00
N VAL A 273 0.77 2.30 22.70
CA VAL A 273 -0.44 2.66 21.95
C VAL A 273 -1.63 2.67 22.89
N TYR A 274 -2.20 3.85 23.07
CA TYR A 274 -3.40 4.09 23.87
C TYR A 274 -4.60 4.28 22.95
N ILE A 275 -5.64 3.48 23.14
CA ILE A 275 -6.85 3.47 22.33
C ILE A 275 -8.06 3.73 23.22
N ARG A 276 -9.00 4.56 22.75
CA ARG A 276 -10.27 4.76 23.44
C ARG A 276 -11.03 3.43 23.55
N GLU A 277 -11.57 3.13 24.73
CA GLU A 277 -12.42 1.95 24.93
C GLU A 277 -13.55 1.87 23.89
N GLY A 278 -13.77 0.65 23.38
CA GLY A 278 -14.82 0.36 22.39
C GLY A 278 -14.36 0.37 20.92
N LEU A 279 -13.06 0.58 20.65
CA LEU A 279 -12.48 0.45 19.32
C LEU A 279 -11.82 -0.95 19.15
N PRO A 280 -11.94 -1.61 17.99
CA PRO A 280 -11.49 -2.98 17.81
C PRO A 280 -10.02 -3.08 17.37
N VAL A 281 -9.10 -2.62 18.23
CA VAL A 281 -7.65 -2.69 17.97
C VAL A 281 -7.04 -3.94 18.62
N THR A 282 -6.12 -4.58 17.92
CA THR A 282 -5.39 -5.77 18.38
C THR A 282 -3.89 -5.58 18.23
N LYS A 283 -3.11 -6.42 18.90
CA LYS A 283 -1.64 -6.39 18.89
C LYS A 283 -1.11 -7.74 18.45
N THR A 284 -0.02 -7.74 17.68
CA THR A 284 0.67 -8.95 17.18
C THR A 284 2.13 -9.03 17.64
N LEU A 285 2.89 -7.94 17.61
CA LEU A 285 4.33 -7.90 17.88
C LEU A 285 4.64 -7.34 19.28
N ASP A 286 5.71 -7.83 19.89
CA ASP A 286 6.07 -7.51 21.28
C ASP A 286 6.64 -6.09 21.50
N TRP A 287 7.13 -5.43 20.45
CA TRP A 287 7.73 -4.09 20.55
C TRP A 287 6.71 -2.96 20.79
N VAL A 288 5.41 -3.28 20.65
CA VAL A 288 4.29 -2.36 20.89
C VAL A 288 3.51 -2.82 22.12
N ASP A 289 3.21 -1.89 23.02
CA ASP A 289 2.21 -2.08 24.07
C ASP A 289 0.86 -1.51 23.64
N LEU A 290 -0.23 -2.19 23.99
CA LEU A 290 -1.60 -1.76 23.68
C LEU A 290 -2.40 -1.62 24.98
N GLU A 291 -2.91 -0.41 25.24
CA GLU A 291 -3.73 -0.10 26.40
C GLU A 291 -5.05 0.57 25.97
N PHE A 292 -6.17 0.07 26.51
CA PHE A 292 -7.48 0.70 26.32
C PHE A 292 -7.79 1.63 27.49
N VAL A 293 -8.23 2.84 27.19
CA VAL A 293 -8.52 3.87 28.19
C VAL A 293 -9.85 4.57 27.92
N ASP A 294 -10.55 4.98 28.98
CA ASP A 294 -11.85 5.67 28.88
C ASP A 294 -11.78 6.97 28.05
N LYS A 295 -10.68 7.70 28.20
CA LYS A 295 -10.49 9.05 27.65
C LYS A 295 -9.01 9.35 27.44
N ILE A 296 -8.69 10.02 26.34
CA ILE A 296 -7.34 10.52 26.03
C ILE A 296 -7.41 12.04 25.92
N ASP A 297 -6.91 12.75 26.93
CA ASP A 297 -6.79 14.21 26.91
C ASP A 297 -5.51 14.63 26.17
N VAL A 298 -5.64 15.61 25.26
CA VAL A 298 -4.49 16.16 24.53
C VAL A 298 -3.82 17.24 25.40
N PRO A 299 -2.52 17.13 25.69
CA PRO A 299 -1.79 18.12 26.48
C PRO A 299 -1.81 19.51 25.83
N ALA A 300 -1.98 20.55 26.64
CA ALA A 300 -2.11 21.93 26.16
C ALA A 300 -0.86 22.43 25.40
N ASP A 301 0.32 21.87 25.65
CA ASP A 301 1.58 22.18 25.00
C ASP A 301 1.84 21.40 23.70
N ALA A 302 0.98 20.44 23.34
CA ALA A 302 1.10 19.71 22.07
C ALA A 302 0.87 20.65 20.88
N TRP A 303 1.65 20.49 19.81
CA TRP A 303 1.50 21.23 18.56
C TRP A 303 0.25 20.75 17.82
N ALA A 304 -0.72 21.64 17.62
CA ALA A 304 -2.05 21.33 17.11
C ALA A 304 -2.36 21.95 15.73
N ASP A 305 -1.60 22.97 15.33
CA ASP A 305 -1.64 23.61 14.02
C ASP A 305 -0.35 24.39 13.74
N TRP A 306 -0.29 25.05 12.59
CA TRP A 306 0.85 25.82 12.13
C TRP A 306 0.42 27.23 11.67
N ASP A 307 1.13 28.26 12.11
CA ASP A 307 1.01 29.62 11.58
C ASP A 307 2.12 29.87 10.53
N PRO A 308 1.78 29.96 9.23
CA PRO A 308 2.77 30.16 8.16
C PRO A 308 3.39 31.56 8.14
N VAL A 309 2.75 32.55 8.76
CA VAL A 309 3.22 33.95 8.81
C VAL A 309 4.16 34.14 9.99
N ALA A 310 3.75 33.69 11.18
CA ALA A 310 4.59 33.72 12.37
C ALA A 310 5.72 32.68 12.31
N GLN A 311 5.53 31.61 11.52
CA GLN A 311 6.42 30.45 11.42
C GLN A 311 6.58 29.74 12.77
N GLU A 312 5.47 29.60 13.48
CA GLU A 312 5.37 28.99 14.81
C GLU A 312 4.23 27.96 14.86
N PHE A 313 4.40 26.92 15.67
CA PHE A 313 3.32 25.97 15.95
C PHE A 313 2.30 26.60 16.90
N ILE A 314 1.02 26.43 16.57
CA ILE A 314 -0.10 26.76 17.46
C ILE A 314 -0.32 25.56 18.37
N THR A 315 -0.28 25.78 19.67
CA THR A 315 -0.46 24.73 20.67
C THR A 315 -1.93 24.33 20.83
N ALA A 316 -2.19 23.13 21.37
CA ALA A 316 -3.53 22.66 21.65
C ALA A 316 -4.26 23.57 22.66
N GLY A 317 -3.55 24.14 23.63
CA GLY A 317 -4.11 25.09 24.59
C GLY A 317 -4.51 26.44 23.98
N GLU A 318 -3.83 26.88 22.92
CA GLU A 318 -4.21 28.08 22.16
C GLU A 318 -5.39 27.81 21.23
N LYS A 319 -5.37 26.67 20.53
CA LYS A 319 -6.40 26.29 19.56
C LYS A 319 -7.70 25.84 20.21
N TRP A 320 -7.60 25.10 21.31
CA TRP A 320 -8.73 24.56 22.09
C TRP A 320 -8.54 24.87 23.59
N PRO A 321 -8.83 26.11 24.03
CA PRO A 321 -8.63 26.52 25.42
C PRO A 321 -9.43 25.73 26.46
N GLU A 322 -10.54 25.12 26.04
CA GLU A 322 -11.39 24.26 26.89
C GLU A 322 -10.89 22.80 26.96
N GLY A 323 -9.82 22.48 26.22
CA GLY A 323 -9.29 21.14 26.03
C GLY A 323 -9.92 20.40 24.85
N ILE A 324 -9.24 19.36 24.38
CA ILE A 324 -9.73 18.43 23.35
C ILE A 324 -9.29 17.01 23.70
N THR A 325 -10.01 16.02 23.19
CA THR A 325 -9.67 14.60 23.31
C THR A 325 -9.24 14.01 21.98
N ALA A 326 -8.61 12.83 22.04
CA ALA A 326 -8.33 12.01 20.88
C ALA A 326 -8.93 10.60 21.02
N GLU A 327 -9.18 9.91 19.92
CA GLU A 327 -9.53 8.48 19.92
C GLU A 327 -8.29 7.58 20.13
N ARG A 328 -7.11 8.08 19.78
CA ARG A 328 -5.82 7.39 19.89
C ARG A 328 -4.70 8.34 20.31
N MET A 329 -3.81 7.83 21.15
CA MET A 329 -2.48 8.39 21.38
C MET A 329 -1.42 7.32 21.22
N VAL A 330 -0.29 7.66 20.60
CA VAL A 330 0.90 6.80 20.59
C VAL A 330 2.08 7.55 21.17
N ARG A 331 2.78 6.92 22.12
CA ARG A 331 4.09 7.37 22.58
C ARG A 331 5.18 6.51 21.96
N VAL A 332 6.10 7.14 21.25
CA VAL A 332 7.14 6.46 20.47
C VAL A 332 8.50 6.75 21.06
N TYR A 333 9.31 5.71 21.25
CA TYR A 333 10.65 5.78 21.80
C TYR A 333 11.67 5.38 20.73
N PHE A 334 12.56 6.31 20.38
CA PHE A 334 13.74 5.99 19.59
C PHE A 334 14.82 5.37 20.46
N ARG A 335 15.72 4.59 19.85
CA ARG A 335 16.89 4.05 20.54
C ARG A 335 17.78 5.18 21.09
N ASP A 336 18.39 4.95 22.25
CA ASP A 336 19.34 5.87 22.91
C ASP A 336 20.60 6.24 22.08
N ASP A 337 20.87 5.49 21.02
CA ASP A 337 21.98 5.70 20.10
C ASP A 337 21.56 6.34 18.77
N PHE A 338 20.28 6.69 18.60
CA PHE A 338 19.70 7.11 17.34
C PHE A 338 20.47 8.26 16.67
N TYR A 339 20.69 9.37 17.37
CA TYR A 339 21.44 10.52 16.84
C TYR A 339 22.95 10.26 16.69
N LYS A 340 23.49 9.28 17.43
CA LYS A 340 24.91 8.90 17.35
C LYS A 340 25.20 8.01 16.14
N THR A 341 24.21 7.23 15.72
CA THR A 341 24.35 6.19 14.69
C THR A 341 23.72 6.56 13.35
N SER A 342 22.83 7.55 13.31
CA SER A 342 22.15 7.98 12.09
C SER A 342 22.89 9.16 11.44
N LYS A 343 23.28 9.00 10.17
CA LYS A 343 23.99 10.02 9.39
C LYS A 343 23.41 10.14 7.98
N TRP A 344 23.37 11.37 7.50
CA TRP A 344 23.15 11.67 6.09
C TRP A 344 24.37 11.28 5.25
N HIS A 345 24.16 10.98 3.97
CA HIS A 345 25.20 10.54 3.04
C HIS A 345 26.31 11.58 2.82
N ASP A 346 26.04 12.86 3.09
CA ASP A 346 27.05 13.92 3.08
C ASP A 346 27.92 13.98 4.35
N GLY A 347 27.71 13.04 5.28
CA GLY A 347 28.42 12.93 6.55
C GLY A 347 27.82 13.73 7.70
N SER A 348 26.77 14.51 7.46
CA SER A 348 26.08 15.26 8.52
C SER A 348 25.32 14.32 9.46
N PRO A 349 25.30 14.57 10.79
CA PRO A 349 24.50 13.74 11.71
C PRO A 349 23.01 13.95 11.47
N VAL A 350 22.14 12.98 11.71
CA VAL A 350 20.70 13.29 11.80
C VAL A 350 20.46 14.15 13.05
N SER A 351 19.54 15.11 12.99
CA SER A 351 19.15 15.91 14.17
C SER A 351 17.63 16.08 14.27
N LEU A 352 17.15 16.54 15.43
CA LEU A 352 15.73 16.85 15.64
C LEU A 352 15.21 17.90 14.64
N ALA A 353 16.08 18.80 14.18
CA ALA A 353 15.73 19.78 13.15
C ALA A 353 15.30 19.13 11.83
N ASP A 354 15.87 17.97 11.45
CA ASP A 354 15.44 17.23 10.25
C ASP A 354 13.98 16.79 10.35
N ILE A 355 13.57 16.35 11.55
CA ILE A 355 12.21 15.87 11.85
C ILE A 355 11.23 17.04 11.92
N VAL A 356 11.57 18.09 12.68
CA VAL A 356 10.69 19.25 12.86
C VAL A 356 10.51 20.00 11.54
N TYR A 357 11.56 20.14 10.74
CA TYR A 357 11.45 20.81 9.45
C TYR A 357 10.56 20.04 8.47
N TYR A 358 10.70 18.72 8.43
CA TYR A 358 9.81 17.86 7.66
C TYR A 358 8.34 18.04 8.11
N PHE A 359 8.08 18.06 9.42
CA PHE A 359 6.73 18.31 9.96
C PHE A 359 6.22 19.71 9.59
N ILE A 360 7.05 20.76 9.57
CA ILE A 360 6.62 22.09 9.08
C ILE A 360 6.16 22.01 7.62
N LEU A 361 6.93 21.37 6.74
CA LEU A 361 6.61 21.31 5.31
C LEU A 361 5.30 20.57 5.02
N SER A 362 4.90 19.60 5.86
CA SER A 362 3.63 18.88 5.69
C SER A 362 2.41 19.75 6.00
N TRP A 363 2.60 20.91 6.65
CA TRP A 363 1.53 21.88 6.94
C TRP A 363 1.64 23.12 6.08
N ASP A 364 2.82 23.76 6.08
CA ASP A 364 3.04 25.10 5.55
C ASP A 364 2.64 25.22 4.08
N ARG A 365 2.99 24.23 3.25
CA ARG A 365 2.70 24.25 1.80
C ARG A 365 1.21 24.28 1.47
N GLY A 366 0.35 23.81 2.37
CA GLY A 366 -1.11 23.84 2.18
C GLY A 366 -1.77 25.15 2.63
N MET A 367 -1.02 26.10 3.19
CA MET A 367 -1.53 27.40 3.67
C MET A 367 -1.31 28.49 2.63
N GLU A 368 -2.34 29.25 2.27
CA GLU A 368 -2.27 30.28 1.22
C GLU A 368 -1.22 31.38 1.51
N GLU A 369 -0.97 31.67 2.78
CA GLU A 369 0.00 32.68 3.23
C GLU A 369 1.45 32.18 3.23
N SER A 370 1.69 30.89 2.96
CA SER A 370 3.05 30.34 2.87
C SER A 370 3.81 30.88 1.66
N ALA A 371 5.10 31.18 1.87
CA ALA A 371 6.03 31.53 0.80
C ALA A 371 6.21 30.42 -0.25
N ILE A 372 5.89 29.17 0.10
CA ILE A 372 5.95 27.99 -0.77
C ILE A 372 4.57 27.34 -0.93
N PHE A 373 3.49 28.13 -0.83
CA PHE A 373 2.12 27.66 -1.01
C PHE A 373 1.94 26.87 -2.33
N ASP A 374 1.29 25.72 -2.23
CA ASP A 374 0.94 24.87 -3.36
C ASP A 374 -0.51 24.38 -3.24
N GLN A 375 -1.32 24.72 -4.23
CA GLN A 375 -2.74 24.33 -4.28
C GLN A 375 -2.95 22.81 -4.18
N SER A 376 -2.00 22.01 -4.68
CA SER A 376 -2.08 20.54 -4.62
C SER A 376 -1.96 20.00 -3.20
N ALA A 377 -1.33 20.74 -2.27
CA ALA A 377 -1.16 20.34 -0.88
C ALA A 377 -2.40 20.65 0.01
N VAL A 378 -3.33 21.46 -0.47
CA VAL A 378 -4.51 21.91 0.32
C VAL A 378 -5.39 20.74 0.75
N ALA A 379 -5.68 19.81 -0.16
CA ALA A 379 -6.57 18.68 0.13
C ALA A 379 -5.99 17.76 1.22
N ASP A 380 -4.68 17.50 1.17
CA ASP A 380 -3.98 16.69 2.16
C ASP A 380 -3.94 17.37 3.54
N LEU A 381 -3.73 18.69 3.59
CA LEU A 381 -3.77 19.45 4.83
C LEU A 381 -5.17 19.45 5.45
N VAL A 382 -6.22 19.66 4.64
CA VAL A 382 -7.61 19.59 5.11
C VAL A 382 -7.91 18.21 5.72
N ARG A 383 -7.51 17.13 5.03
CA ARG A 383 -7.66 15.76 5.55
C ARG A 383 -6.89 15.56 6.86
N THR A 384 -5.66 16.05 6.93
CA THR A 384 -4.82 15.96 8.15
C THR A 384 -5.51 16.64 9.34
N ARG A 385 -6.02 17.86 9.15
CA ARG A 385 -6.74 18.63 10.20
C ARG A 385 -8.02 17.97 10.70
N GLN A 386 -8.65 17.08 9.92
CA GLN A 386 -9.87 16.38 10.36
C GLN A 386 -9.61 15.43 11.54
N SER A 387 -8.47 14.72 11.52
CA SER A 387 -8.17 13.68 12.50
C SER A 387 -6.97 13.97 13.39
N PHE A 388 -6.02 14.82 12.98
CA PHE A 388 -4.89 15.19 13.82
C PHE A 388 -5.34 16.01 15.03
N ARG A 389 -4.80 15.69 16.20
CA ARG A 389 -5.12 16.40 17.45
C ARG A 389 -3.88 16.99 18.11
N GLY A 390 -2.70 16.40 17.94
CA GLY A 390 -1.48 17.00 18.48
C GLY A 390 -0.23 16.16 18.29
N LEU A 391 0.92 16.84 18.29
CA LEU A 391 2.26 16.26 18.39
C LEU A 391 2.98 16.90 19.58
N ARG A 392 3.52 16.09 20.49
CA ARG A 392 4.30 16.60 21.63
C ARG A 392 5.66 15.91 21.71
N ILE A 393 6.73 16.68 21.63
CA ILE A 393 8.09 16.17 21.88
C ILE A 393 8.26 16.10 23.40
N VAL A 394 8.40 14.89 23.93
CA VAL A 394 8.53 14.61 25.37
C VAL A 394 9.98 14.68 25.81
N SER A 395 10.88 14.20 24.95
CA SER A 395 12.33 14.20 25.16
C SER A 395 13.03 14.39 23.82
N GLU A 396 14.10 15.19 23.80
CA GLU A 396 14.90 15.46 22.59
C GLU A 396 16.05 14.47 22.41
N ASP A 397 16.66 13.95 23.47
CA ASP A 397 17.74 12.95 23.40
C ASP A 397 17.76 12.06 24.67
N PRO A 398 17.33 10.79 24.62
CA PRO A 398 16.76 10.11 23.45
C PRO A 398 15.45 10.75 22.98
N LEU A 399 15.16 10.64 21.69
CA LEU A 399 13.93 11.18 21.13
C LEU A 399 12.72 10.36 21.59
N VAL A 400 11.79 11.04 22.27
CA VAL A 400 10.48 10.49 22.64
C VAL A 400 9.42 11.51 22.24
N PHE A 401 8.39 11.06 21.55
CA PHE A 401 7.26 11.92 21.19
C PHE A 401 5.92 11.22 21.41
N GLU A 402 4.87 12.02 21.55
CA GLU A 402 3.48 11.59 21.61
C GLU A 402 2.72 12.15 20.40
N TYR A 403 1.90 11.31 19.77
CA TYR A 403 1.06 11.68 18.64
C TYR A 403 -0.40 11.36 18.93
N TYR A 404 -1.27 12.35 18.76
CA TYR A 404 -2.70 12.28 19.10
C TYR A 404 -3.55 12.39 17.84
N SER A 405 -4.49 11.47 17.65
CA SER A 405 -5.37 11.46 16.48
C SER A 405 -6.70 10.77 16.75
N ASP A 406 -7.73 11.16 15.99
CA ASP A 406 -9.01 10.45 15.92
C ASP A 406 -8.99 9.33 14.87
N SER A 407 -7.92 9.22 14.07
CA SER A 407 -7.73 8.11 13.13
C SER A 407 -6.98 6.97 13.80
N TYR A 408 -7.44 5.74 13.55
CA TYR A 408 -6.82 4.52 14.06
C TYR A 408 -6.74 3.42 12.99
N ALA A 409 -5.91 2.41 13.25
CA ALA A 409 -5.80 1.17 12.49
C ALA A 409 -6.17 -0.03 13.38
N LEU A 410 -6.50 -1.17 12.77
CA LEU A 410 -6.89 -2.40 13.49
C LEU A 410 -5.71 -3.06 14.22
N ASP A 411 -4.51 -2.91 13.69
CA ASP A 411 -3.27 -3.41 14.31
C ASP A 411 -2.60 -2.27 15.09
N ALA A 412 -2.19 -2.52 16.33
CA ALA A 412 -1.48 -1.56 17.18
C ALA A 412 -0.17 -1.09 16.51
N GLU A 413 0.50 -1.96 15.78
CA GLU A 413 1.73 -1.67 15.03
C GLU A 413 1.49 -0.64 13.91
N HIS A 414 0.31 -0.69 13.26
CA HIS A 414 -0.10 0.28 12.24
C HIS A 414 -0.56 1.60 12.83
N ASN A 415 -0.72 1.66 14.15
CA ASN A 415 -1.04 2.89 14.83
C ASN A 415 0.20 3.74 15.14
N VAL A 416 1.39 3.12 15.17
CA VAL A 416 2.64 3.81 15.44
C VAL A 416 3.01 4.74 14.30
N VAL A 417 3.35 5.98 14.65
CA VAL A 417 3.78 7.02 13.71
C VAL A 417 5.30 7.02 13.63
N ASP A 418 5.85 7.18 12.43
CA ASP A 418 7.29 7.34 12.20
C ASP A 418 7.62 8.78 11.81
N LEU A 419 8.21 9.54 12.73
CA LEU A 419 8.66 10.91 12.47
C LEU A 419 10.10 10.98 11.94
N PHE A 420 10.84 9.86 11.90
CA PHE A 420 12.20 9.84 11.38
C PHE A 420 12.18 9.65 9.85
N PRO A 421 12.43 10.72 9.08
CA PRO A 421 11.52 11.09 8.01
C PRO A 421 11.37 10.00 6.96
N VAL A 422 10.20 9.39 6.94
CA VAL A 422 9.63 8.80 5.74
C VAL A 422 8.21 9.31 5.72
N GLU A 423 7.91 10.33 4.90
CA GLU A 423 6.61 10.42 4.22
C GLU A 423 6.48 11.68 3.36
N PHE A 424 6.94 11.57 2.13
CA PHE A 424 6.19 12.22 1.06
C PHE A 424 5.93 11.22 -0.05
N ASN A 425 5.97 9.90 0.15
CA ASN A 425 6.02 8.90 -0.93
C ASN A 425 7.18 9.04 -1.94
N TYR A 426 7.93 10.15 -1.98
CA TYR A 426 8.87 10.50 -3.05
C TYR A 426 10.36 10.42 -2.66
N GLY A 427 10.70 10.24 -1.37
CA GLY A 427 12.11 10.20 -0.94
C GLY A 427 12.33 10.67 0.49
N LYS A 428 13.61 10.83 0.86
CA LYS A 428 14.07 11.49 2.09
C LYS A 428 15.20 12.46 1.76
N ALA A 429 15.29 13.57 2.47
CA ALA A 429 16.42 14.48 2.41
C ALA A 429 16.63 15.18 3.76
N PRO A 430 17.86 15.63 4.06
CA PRO A 430 18.12 16.44 5.24
C PRO A 430 17.50 17.83 5.13
N TRP A 431 17.32 18.50 6.26
CA TRP A 431 16.72 19.82 6.30
C TRP A 431 17.47 20.83 5.44
N HIS A 432 18.81 20.75 5.40
CA HIS A 432 19.63 21.72 4.67
C HIS A 432 19.46 21.61 3.15
N THR A 433 19.21 20.40 2.63
CA THR A 433 18.90 20.23 1.19
C THR A 433 17.49 20.70 0.88
N LEU A 434 16.52 20.35 1.73
CA LEU A 434 15.13 20.79 1.58
C LEU A 434 14.99 22.32 1.65
N ALA A 435 15.78 22.98 2.52
CA ALA A 435 15.82 24.44 2.65
C ALA A 435 16.27 25.13 1.36
N VAL A 436 17.25 24.54 0.66
CA VAL A 436 17.72 25.05 -0.64
C VAL A 436 16.63 24.94 -1.71
N GLY A 437 15.89 23.83 -1.73
CA GLY A 437 14.74 23.69 -2.63
C GLY A 437 13.60 24.65 -2.30
N ALA A 438 13.29 24.84 -1.01
CA ALA A 438 12.28 25.78 -0.54
C ALA A 438 12.65 27.23 -0.90
N LEU A 439 13.93 27.62 -0.78
CA LEU A 439 14.41 28.92 -1.25
C LEU A 439 14.20 29.09 -2.77
N ALA A 440 14.51 28.07 -3.57
CA ALA A 440 14.31 28.13 -5.02
C ALA A 440 12.83 28.26 -5.40
N GLU A 441 11.94 27.57 -4.69
CA GLU A 441 10.49 27.67 -4.90
C GLU A 441 9.91 29.01 -4.43
N ALA A 442 10.31 29.49 -3.26
CA ALA A 442 9.87 30.80 -2.74
C ALA A 442 10.26 31.96 -3.67
N ASN A 443 11.36 31.80 -4.41
CA ASN A 443 11.80 32.76 -5.43
C ASN A 443 11.21 32.50 -6.83
N GLY A 444 10.38 31.46 -7.00
CA GLY A 444 9.74 31.14 -8.26
C GLY A 444 10.71 30.70 -9.37
N GLU A 445 11.84 30.07 -9.02
CA GLU A 445 12.81 29.55 -10.00
C GLU A 445 12.70 28.03 -10.20
N LEU A 446 12.12 27.32 -9.22
CA LEU A 446 11.80 25.90 -9.26
C LEU A 446 10.42 25.68 -8.62
N ALA A 447 9.83 24.51 -8.81
CA ALA A 447 8.67 24.09 -8.03
C ALA A 447 8.76 22.60 -7.66
N PHE A 448 8.34 22.25 -6.46
CA PHE A 448 8.31 20.88 -5.95
C PHE A 448 7.33 20.00 -6.71
N THR A 449 6.18 20.53 -7.16
CA THR A 449 5.14 19.78 -7.88
C THR A 449 5.16 20.07 -9.38
N ALA A 450 4.79 19.06 -10.18
CA ALA A 450 4.61 19.21 -11.62
C ALA A 450 3.55 20.27 -11.96
N ASP A 451 2.43 20.30 -11.25
CA ASP A 451 1.34 21.24 -11.50
C ASP A 451 1.76 22.70 -11.28
N LYS A 452 2.47 22.99 -10.19
CA LYS A 452 3.00 24.32 -9.91
C LYS A 452 4.13 24.69 -10.89
N ALA A 453 5.01 23.74 -11.23
CA ALA A 453 6.06 23.93 -12.23
C ALA A 453 5.47 24.34 -13.59
N ASN A 454 4.48 23.59 -14.07
CA ASN A 454 3.78 23.87 -15.34
C ASN A 454 3.08 25.24 -15.32
N ARG A 455 2.40 25.59 -14.21
CA ARG A 455 1.70 26.87 -14.07
C ARG A 455 2.64 28.07 -14.06
N LEU A 456 3.82 27.93 -13.46
CA LEU A 456 4.82 28.99 -13.35
C LEU A 456 5.81 29.01 -14.53
N GLU A 457 5.73 28.02 -15.42
CA GLU A 457 6.69 27.80 -16.51
C GLU A 457 8.15 27.67 -16.01
N VAL A 458 8.33 26.97 -14.89
CA VAL A 458 9.64 26.69 -14.27
C VAL A 458 9.93 25.19 -14.25
N GLU A 459 11.17 24.82 -13.95
CA GLU A 459 11.58 23.43 -13.87
C GLU A 459 10.94 22.73 -12.65
N TRP A 460 10.41 21.52 -12.88
CA TRP A 460 9.99 20.63 -11.80
C TRP A 460 11.23 20.12 -11.06
N LEU A 461 11.33 20.48 -9.79
CA LEU A 461 12.54 20.34 -9.00
C LEU A 461 13.05 18.89 -8.98
N GLY A 462 14.29 18.68 -9.40
CA GLY A 462 15.02 17.43 -9.23
C GLY A 462 16.36 17.63 -8.53
N TYR A 463 16.59 16.93 -7.41
CA TYR A 463 17.89 16.98 -6.72
C TYR A 463 18.94 16.04 -7.31
N HIS A 464 18.52 15.06 -8.11
CA HIS A 464 19.37 13.99 -8.64
C HIS A 464 20.03 14.34 -9.99
N THR A 465 19.34 15.07 -10.87
CA THR A 465 19.82 15.43 -12.22
C THR A 465 19.08 16.68 -12.74
N GLY A 466 19.47 17.15 -13.94
CA GLY A 466 18.67 18.10 -14.72
C GLY A 466 18.96 19.58 -14.47
N PRO A 467 18.17 20.48 -15.11
CA PRO A 467 18.34 21.93 -15.04
C PRO A 467 18.17 22.53 -13.64
N SER A 468 17.58 21.80 -12.69
CA SER A 468 17.45 22.25 -11.30
C SER A 468 18.80 22.40 -10.60
N LEU A 469 19.81 21.61 -10.96
CA LEU A 469 21.06 21.50 -10.20
C LEU A 469 21.85 22.82 -10.10
N PRO A 470 22.06 23.60 -11.18
CA PRO A 470 22.69 24.92 -11.06
C PRO A 470 21.89 25.91 -10.21
N ILE A 471 20.57 25.86 -10.26
CA ILE A 471 19.68 26.75 -9.48
C ILE A 471 19.80 26.38 -7.99
N LEU A 472 19.70 25.10 -7.65
CA LEU A 472 19.90 24.61 -6.29
C LEU A 472 21.31 24.97 -5.78
N TYR A 473 22.35 24.82 -6.59
CA TYR A 473 23.70 25.22 -6.19
C TYR A 473 23.81 26.72 -5.90
N LYS A 474 23.13 27.59 -6.67
CA LYS A 474 23.03 29.04 -6.38
C LYS A 474 22.48 29.30 -4.98
N TYR A 475 21.34 28.70 -4.64
CA TYR A 475 20.70 28.88 -3.34
C TYR A 475 21.46 28.22 -2.20
N LEU A 476 22.19 27.12 -2.45
CA LEU A 476 23.11 26.53 -1.48
C LEU A 476 24.24 27.49 -1.09
N GLN A 477 24.83 28.19 -2.08
CA GLN A 477 25.85 29.20 -1.81
C GLN A 477 25.29 30.38 -1.00
N GLN A 478 24.09 30.84 -1.37
CA GLN A 478 23.41 31.90 -0.63
C GLN A 478 23.14 31.49 0.81
N ALA A 479 22.49 30.34 1.02
CA ALA A 479 22.11 29.84 2.34
C ALA A 479 23.35 29.65 3.24
N LYS A 480 24.45 29.14 2.68
CA LYS A 480 25.74 29.04 3.38
C LYS A 480 26.30 30.40 3.77
N ALA A 481 26.32 31.37 2.86
CA ALA A 481 26.88 32.71 3.12
C ALA A 481 26.08 33.48 4.17
N GLU A 482 24.77 33.25 4.24
CA GLU A 482 23.85 33.91 5.15
C GLU A 482 23.69 33.17 6.49
N ALA A 483 24.33 32.00 6.65
CA ALA A 483 24.06 31.08 7.76
C ALA A 483 22.55 30.82 7.94
N TYR A 484 21.86 30.62 6.82
CA TYR A 484 20.40 30.60 6.75
C TYR A 484 19.81 29.46 7.57
N ILE A 485 18.82 29.78 8.40
CA ILE A 485 18.01 28.80 9.12
C ILE A 485 16.58 28.93 8.58
N PRO A 486 16.03 27.90 7.90
CA PRO A 486 14.66 27.94 7.43
C PRO A 486 13.70 28.04 8.62
N TYR A 487 12.56 28.74 8.47
CA TYR A 487 11.56 28.89 9.55
C TYR A 487 12.17 29.26 10.91
N ALA A 488 13.08 30.24 10.91
CA ALA A 488 13.93 30.60 12.05
C ALA A 488 13.18 30.80 13.38
N PRO A 489 11.96 31.38 13.44
CA PRO A 489 11.19 31.49 14.70
C PRO A 489 11.02 30.15 15.44
N THR A 490 10.87 29.05 14.70
CA THR A 490 10.79 27.69 15.26
C THR A 490 12.15 27.00 15.28
N LEU A 491 12.85 26.94 14.14
CA LEU A 491 14.01 26.04 13.97
C LEU A 491 15.30 26.56 14.61
N SER A 492 15.40 27.85 14.98
CA SER A 492 16.56 28.35 15.73
C SER A 492 16.69 27.74 17.14
N LYS A 493 15.65 27.05 17.63
CA LYS A 493 15.69 26.25 18.85
C LYS A 493 16.55 24.98 18.69
N TYR A 494 16.66 24.46 17.46
CA TYR A 494 17.27 23.18 17.15
C TYR A 494 18.48 23.27 16.22
N ILE A 495 18.73 24.45 15.63
CA ILE A 495 19.82 24.69 14.66
C ILE A 495 20.58 25.93 15.11
N THR A 496 21.90 25.81 15.24
CA THR A 496 22.77 26.99 15.42
C THR A 496 23.24 27.51 14.06
N PRO A 497 23.58 28.81 13.93
CA PRO A 497 24.17 29.34 12.70
C PRO A 497 25.44 28.60 12.27
N GLU A 498 26.26 28.14 13.23
CA GLU A 498 27.47 27.36 12.95
C GLU A 498 27.12 25.98 12.38
N GLU A 499 26.12 25.30 12.94
CA GLU A 499 25.61 24.05 12.37
C GLU A 499 25.09 24.28 10.96
N ALA A 500 24.31 25.33 10.72
CA ALA A 500 23.77 25.64 9.39
C ALA A 500 24.88 25.79 8.34
N VAL A 501 25.91 26.61 8.64
CA VAL A 501 27.06 26.78 7.74
C VAL A 501 27.81 25.46 7.51
N GLN A 502 27.97 24.63 8.54
CA GLN A 502 28.63 23.33 8.42
C GLN A 502 27.83 22.36 7.54
N ARG A 503 26.51 22.27 7.74
CA ARG A 503 25.59 21.44 6.95
C ARG A 503 25.59 21.83 5.48
N TYR A 504 25.49 23.12 5.18
CA TYR A 504 25.58 23.60 3.80
C TYR A 504 26.97 23.37 3.19
N SER A 505 28.03 23.41 3.99
CA SER A 505 29.37 23.08 3.51
C SER A 505 29.51 21.60 3.16
N ASN A 506 28.89 20.70 3.93
CA ASN A 506 28.84 19.28 3.62
C ASN A 506 28.07 19.01 2.32
N ALA A 507 26.88 19.60 2.16
CA ALA A 507 26.10 19.50 0.93
C ALA A 507 26.83 20.09 -0.29
N GLU A 508 27.59 21.17 -0.10
CA GLU A 508 28.41 21.75 -1.17
C GLU A 508 29.55 20.80 -1.59
N ALA A 509 30.21 20.17 -0.62
CA ALA A 509 31.23 19.15 -0.89
C ALA A 509 30.62 17.95 -1.62
N TRP A 510 29.47 17.48 -1.17
CA TRP A 510 28.70 16.42 -1.83
C TRP A 510 28.37 16.76 -3.29
N TYR A 511 27.82 17.96 -3.54
CA TYR A 511 27.52 18.41 -4.90
C TYR A 511 28.77 18.44 -5.80
N LYS A 512 29.90 18.93 -5.28
CA LYS A 512 31.16 18.97 -6.04
C LYS A 512 31.70 17.58 -6.36
N GLU A 513 31.51 16.61 -5.47
CA GLU A 513 31.99 15.24 -5.66
C GLU A 513 31.05 14.42 -6.55
N LYS A 514 29.74 14.40 -6.22
CA LYS A 514 28.74 13.52 -6.86
C LYS A 514 28.05 14.17 -8.05
N GLY A 515 28.04 15.51 -8.12
CA GLY A 515 27.39 16.28 -9.17
C GLY A 515 25.89 16.45 -9.00
N HIS A 516 25.33 16.15 -7.82
CA HIS A 516 23.90 16.28 -7.51
C HIS A 516 23.69 16.62 -6.03
N LEU A 517 22.46 16.94 -5.63
CA LEU A 517 22.07 17.25 -4.25
C LEU A 517 21.11 16.22 -3.64
N TRP A 518 20.87 15.10 -4.31
CA TRP A 518 20.19 13.95 -3.71
C TRP A 518 21.06 13.37 -2.58
N ILE A 519 20.70 13.67 -1.34
CA ILE A 519 21.38 13.24 -0.11
C ILE A 519 20.33 12.53 0.74
N GLY A 520 20.52 11.23 0.97
CA GLY A 520 19.69 10.43 1.85
C GLY A 520 20.47 9.94 3.06
N ASP A 521 20.02 8.88 3.72
CA ASP A 521 20.63 8.28 4.91
C ASP A 521 20.54 6.74 4.95
N GLY A 522 20.08 6.14 3.85
CA GLY A 522 19.90 4.71 3.70
C GLY A 522 21.21 3.90 3.55
N PRO A 523 21.10 2.57 3.42
CA PRO A 523 22.23 1.64 3.27
C PRO A 523 23.05 1.86 2.01
N MET A 524 22.49 2.51 0.98
CA MET A 524 23.20 2.90 -0.23
C MET A 524 23.00 4.38 -0.51
N TYR A 525 23.92 5.00 -1.22
CA TYR A 525 23.79 6.37 -1.69
C TYR A 525 23.81 6.42 -3.23
N LEU A 526 23.24 7.49 -3.80
CA LEU A 526 23.32 7.75 -5.23
C LEU A 526 24.75 8.18 -5.57
N GLU A 527 25.50 7.33 -6.27
CA GLU A 527 26.84 7.68 -6.75
C GLU A 527 26.75 8.49 -8.05
N ARG A 528 25.86 8.10 -8.96
CA ARG A 528 25.59 8.84 -10.20
C ARG A 528 24.30 8.41 -10.86
N ALA A 529 23.63 9.33 -11.54
CA ALA A 529 22.52 9.05 -12.45
C ALA A 529 22.88 9.47 -13.89
N TYR A 530 22.48 8.66 -14.85
CA TYR A 530 22.74 8.83 -16.28
C TYR A 530 21.41 8.80 -17.05
N PRO A 531 20.71 9.95 -17.18
CA PRO A 531 19.39 9.99 -17.83
C PRO A 531 19.39 9.53 -19.29
N THR A 532 20.46 9.82 -20.04
CA THR A 532 20.58 9.45 -21.46
C THR A 532 20.74 7.94 -21.63
N GLU A 533 21.63 7.34 -20.85
CA GLU A 533 21.91 5.90 -20.85
C GLU A 533 20.87 5.09 -20.07
N ARG A 534 19.97 5.77 -19.32
CA ARG A 534 19.01 5.19 -18.39
C ARG A 534 19.68 4.25 -17.39
N MET A 535 20.70 4.76 -16.71
CA MET A 535 21.43 4.01 -15.69
C MET A 535 21.51 4.78 -14.38
N ILE A 536 21.47 4.03 -13.28
CA ILE A 536 21.68 4.54 -11.93
C ILE A 536 22.79 3.71 -11.28
N HIS A 537 23.77 4.38 -10.69
CA HIS A 537 24.81 3.75 -9.88
C HIS A 537 24.53 4.06 -8.42
N LEU A 538 24.25 3.00 -7.65
CA LEU A 538 24.15 3.05 -6.19
C LEU A 538 25.41 2.42 -5.61
N LYS A 539 25.90 2.97 -4.50
CA LYS A 539 27.05 2.42 -3.77
C LYS A 539 26.72 2.32 -2.28
N ARG A 540 27.22 1.27 -1.63
CA ARG A 540 27.08 1.05 -0.19
C ARG A 540 27.57 2.29 0.56
N PHE A 541 26.78 2.72 1.56
CA PHE A 541 27.19 3.73 2.51
C PHE A 541 27.95 3.05 3.67
N GLU A 542 29.27 3.22 3.71
CA GLU A 542 30.12 2.53 4.70
C GLU A 542 29.82 2.92 6.15
N ASP A 543 29.29 4.13 6.34
CA ASP A 543 28.88 4.67 7.64
C ASP A 543 27.46 4.24 8.05
N TYR A 544 26.77 3.42 7.26
CA TYR A 544 25.47 2.85 7.64
C TYR A 544 25.64 1.93 8.83
N SER A 545 24.94 2.23 9.92
CA SER A 545 25.20 1.67 11.25
C SER A 545 24.59 0.29 11.49
N GLU A 546 23.71 -0.18 10.63
CA GLU A 546 22.97 -1.42 10.86
C GLU A 546 23.72 -2.63 10.29
N PRO A 547 23.72 -3.78 11.00
CA PRO A 547 24.31 -5.02 10.49
C PRO A 547 23.69 -5.47 9.18
N ALA A 548 24.51 -6.04 8.29
CA ALA A 548 24.06 -6.52 6.99
C ALA A 548 23.08 -7.72 7.07
N ASP A 549 23.11 -8.47 8.16
CA ASP A 549 22.27 -9.64 8.42
C ASP A 549 21.02 -9.31 9.25
N LYS A 550 20.82 -8.05 9.67
CA LYS A 550 19.68 -7.63 10.52
C LYS A 550 18.32 -8.13 10.01
N TRP A 551 18.15 -8.18 8.69
CA TRP A 551 16.89 -8.51 8.02
C TRP A 551 16.91 -9.86 7.29
N SER A 552 17.83 -10.77 7.63
CA SER A 552 17.93 -12.09 6.98
C SER A 552 16.71 -12.97 7.19
N MET A 553 15.88 -12.69 8.20
CA MET A 553 14.58 -13.36 8.39
C MET A 553 13.62 -13.19 7.21
N PHE A 554 13.85 -12.20 6.33
CA PHE A 554 13.03 -11.92 5.15
C PHE A 554 13.62 -12.44 3.84
N ASP A 555 14.56 -13.38 3.91
CA ASP A 555 15.13 -14.01 2.71
C ASP A 555 14.13 -14.89 1.96
N GLU A 556 13.25 -15.59 2.70
CA GLU A 556 12.27 -16.50 2.13
C GLU A 556 10.95 -16.50 2.92
N PRO A 557 9.80 -16.27 2.25
CA PRO A 557 8.50 -16.33 2.91
C PRO A 557 8.14 -17.78 3.23
N ARG A 558 7.74 -18.03 4.48
CA ARG A 558 7.29 -19.35 4.94
C ARG A 558 5.85 -19.67 4.48
N ILE A 559 5.61 -19.70 3.18
CA ILE A 559 4.29 -20.04 2.60
C ILE A 559 3.99 -21.51 2.89
N ALA A 560 2.89 -21.79 3.57
CA ALA A 560 2.53 -23.16 3.95
C ALA A 560 2.12 -24.00 2.74
N GLU A 561 2.61 -25.23 2.67
CA GLU A 561 2.12 -26.30 1.81
C GLU A 561 1.04 -27.08 2.57
N VAL A 562 -0.12 -27.29 1.94
CA VAL A 562 -1.31 -27.86 2.61
C VAL A 562 -1.83 -29.06 1.85
N ASP A 563 -1.74 -30.22 2.49
CA ASP A 563 -2.32 -31.47 2.00
C ASP A 563 -3.50 -31.89 2.88
N VAL A 564 -4.61 -32.27 2.25
CA VAL A 564 -5.81 -32.72 2.96
C VAL A 564 -6.01 -34.19 2.64
N VAL A 565 -5.94 -35.03 3.66
CA VAL A 565 -5.96 -36.48 3.54
C VAL A 565 -7.17 -37.03 4.27
N GLY A 566 -7.96 -37.86 3.60
CA GLY A 566 -9.06 -38.55 4.27
C GLY A 566 -9.72 -39.61 3.40
N PRO A 567 -10.82 -40.21 3.87
CA PRO A 567 -11.47 -41.29 3.17
C PRO A 567 -12.01 -40.81 1.81
N PRO A 568 -11.80 -41.56 0.71
CA PRO A 568 -12.35 -41.21 -0.61
C PRO A 568 -13.86 -41.49 -0.68
N ARG A 569 -14.42 -42.22 0.28
CA ARG A 569 -15.83 -42.61 0.36
C ARG A 569 -16.30 -42.59 1.81
N ILE A 570 -17.47 -41.99 2.03
CA ILE A 570 -18.15 -41.94 3.33
C ILE A 570 -19.55 -42.52 3.16
N THR A 571 -19.94 -43.45 4.02
CA THR A 571 -21.35 -43.85 4.13
C THR A 571 -22.06 -42.84 5.00
N ILE A 572 -23.16 -42.26 4.52
CA ILE A 572 -23.95 -41.30 5.30
C ILE A 572 -24.36 -41.92 6.65
N GLY A 573 -24.24 -41.14 7.73
CA GLY A 573 -24.52 -41.63 9.09
C GLY A 573 -23.34 -42.28 9.80
N HIS A 574 -22.13 -42.23 9.24
CA HIS A 574 -20.90 -42.63 9.92
C HIS A 574 -20.00 -41.40 10.18
N ASN A 575 -19.20 -41.46 11.24
CA ASN A 575 -18.18 -40.45 11.48
C ASN A 575 -17.12 -40.51 10.38
N ALA A 576 -16.53 -39.36 10.07
CA ALA A 576 -15.39 -39.24 9.16
C ALA A 576 -14.36 -38.28 9.73
N ILE A 577 -13.10 -38.58 9.46
CA ILE A 577 -11.95 -37.79 9.90
C ILE A 577 -11.11 -37.46 8.67
N PHE A 578 -10.64 -36.23 8.59
CA PHE A 578 -9.71 -35.76 7.58
C PHE A 578 -8.52 -35.10 8.27
N ASP A 579 -7.32 -35.54 7.92
CA ASP A 579 -6.06 -34.96 8.35
C ASP A 579 -5.73 -33.79 7.42
N VAL A 580 -5.24 -32.70 8.02
CA VAL A 580 -4.70 -31.55 7.31
C VAL A 580 -3.22 -31.47 7.67
N GLU A 581 -2.39 -31.91 6.74
CA GLU A 581 -0.93 -31.85 6.84
C GLU A 581 -0.45 -30.49 6.33
N ILE A 582 0.33 -29.80 7.14
CA ILE A 582 0.82 -28.44 6.89
C ILE A 582 2.34 -28.45 7.02
N SER A 583 3.04 -28.07 5.96
CA SER A 583 4.51 -28.09 5.95
C SER A 583 5.11 -26.86 5.29
N PHE A 584 6.42 -26.68 5.44
CA PHE A 584 7.22 -25.71 4.71
C PHE A 584 8.58 -26.35 4.42
N GLU A 585 8.97 -26.43 3.14
CA GLU A 585 10.17 -27.13 2.68
C GLU A 585 10.28 -28.59 3.17
N GLY A 586 9.13 -29.27 3.30
CA GLY A 586 9.04 -30.65 3.77
C GLY A 586 9.13 -30.83 5.30
N GLU A 587 9.31 -29.75 6.07
CA GLU A 587 9.30 -29.79 7.53
C GLU A 587 7.90 -29.42 8.09
N PRO A 588 7.45 -30.04 9.20
CA PRO A 588 6.17 -29.70 9.82
C PRO A 588 6.07 -28.22 10.19
N TYR A 589 4.95 -27.59 9.88
CA TYR A 589 4.73 -26.18 10.18
C TYR A 589 4.45 -25.97 11.68
N PRO A 590 5.19 -25.11 12.41
CA PRO A 590 4.99 -24.93 13.85
C PRO A 590 3.58 -24.42 14.19
N LEU A 591 2.94 -25.02 15.20
CA LEU A 591 1.60 -24.61 15.64
C LEU A 591 1.54 -23.14 16.09
N GLU A 592 2.61 -22.64 16.72
CA GLU A 592 2.71 -21.24 17.15
C GLU A 592 2.70 -20.23 15.99
N HIS A 593 2.95 -20.70 14.76
CA HIS A 593 2.92 -19.88 13.55
C HIS A 593 1.64 -20.05 12.73
N ILE A 594 0.62 -20.70 13.28
CA ILE A 594 -0.69 -20.87 12.64
C ILE A 594 -1.75 -20.16 13.48
N GLN A 595 -2.40 -19.16 12.88
CA GLN A 595 -3.50 -18.45 13.53
C GLN A 595 -4.73 -19.34 13.63
N GLU A 596 -5.13 -19.93 12.50
CA GLU A 596 -6.30 -20.80 12.39
C GLU A 596 -6.25 -21.64 11.11
N VAL A 597 -6.95 -22.78 11.15
CA VAL A 597 -7.19 -23.65 9.99
C VAL A 597 -8.70 -23.77 9.81
N LYS A 598 -9.24 -23.08 8.82
CA LYS A 598 -10.66 -23.11 8.48
C LYS A 598 -10.93 -24.18 7.43
N TYR A 599 -12.13 -24.73 7.44
CA TYR A 599 -12.61 -25.58 6.34
C TYR A 599 -14.00 -25.18 5.88
N ILE A 600 -14.29 -25.49 4.62
CA ILE A 600 -15.60 -25.36 3.97
C ILE A 600 -15.90 -26.69 3.28
N LEU A 601 -17.07 -27.27 3.53
CA LEU A 601 -17.58 -28.42 2.80
C LEU A 601 -18.57 -27.96 1.74
N ILE A 602 -18.22 -28.21 0.48
CA ILE A 602 -19.08 -28.02 -0.68
C ILE A 602 -19.71 -29.38 -1.01
N ASP A 603 -21.04 -29.44 -1.00
CA ASP A 603 -21.75 -30.69 -1.23
C ASP A 603 -21.95 -31.02 -2.71
N ALA A 604 -22.64 -32.13 -2.97
CA ALA A 604 -22.94 -32.59 -4.32
C ALA A 604 -23.88 -31.68 -5.13
N ASN A 605 -24.59 -30.75 -4.48
CA ASN A 605 -25.40 -29.73 -5.14
C ASN A 605 -24.59 -28.46 -5.44
N ASN A 606 -23.29 -28.46 -5.13
CA ASN A 606 -22.42 -27.30 -5.22
C ASN A 606 -22.86 -26.18 -4.26
N GLU A 607 -23.37 -26.54 -3.07
CA GLU A 607 -23.74 -25.62 -2.00
C GLU A 607 -22.75 -25.74 -0.83
N VAL A 608 -22.54 -24.64 -0.10
CA VAL A 608 -21.78 -24.67 1.15
C VAL A 608 -22.66 -25.31 2.23
N SER A 609 -22.35 -26.55 2.59
CA SER A 609 -23.13 -27.34 3.55
C SER A 609 -22.63 -27.18 4.99
N TYR A 610 -21.30 -27.11 5.16
CA TYR A 610 -20.66 -26.92 6.45
C TYR A 610 -19.44 -25.99 6.34
N SER A 611 -19.13 -25.30 7.42
CA SER A 611 -17.84 -24.64 7.62
C SER A 611 -17.46 -24.69 9.09
N GLY A 612 -16.15 -24.66 9.36
CA GLY A 612 -15.66 -24.77 10.73
C GLY A 612 -14.15 -24.60 10.81
N TYR A 613 -13.58 -25.05 11.92
CA TYR A 613 -12.16 -24.99 12.21
C TYR A 613 -11.62 -26.39 12.47
N ALA A 614 -10.49 -26.71 11.86
CA ALA A 614 -9.75 -27.93 12.17
C ALA A 614 -9.08 -27.80 13.54
N LYS A 615 -8.97 -28.91 14.28
CA LYS A 615 -8.36 -28.94 15.61
C LYS A 615 -6.86 -29.19 15.49
N PRO A 616 -5.99 -28.46 16.22
CA PRO A 616 -4.57 -28.75 16.23
C PRO A 616 -4.29 -30.09 16.91
N VAL A 617 -3.40 -30.88 16.34
CA VAL A 617 -2.94 -32.15 16.92
C VAL A 617 -1.48 -32.03 17.38
N VAL A 618 -0.61 -31.63 16.46
CA VAL A 618 0.83 -31.40 16.67
C VAL A 618 1.34 -30.46 15.56
N ASP A 619 2.59 -30.02 15.63
CA ASP A 619 3.22 -29.28 14.53
C ASP A 619 2.99 -29.98 13.19
N GLY A 620 2.49 -29.20 12.23
CA GLY A 620 2.15 -29.63 10.89
C GLY A 620 0.92 -30.54 10.74
N LEU A 621 0.11 -30.76 11.79
CA LEU A 621 -1.08 -31.62 11.69
C LEU A 621 -2.30 -31.04 12.41
N PHE A 622 -3.40 -30.92 11.67
CA PHE A 622 -4.72 -30.58 12.16
C PHE A 622 -5.75 -31.64 11.73
N GLU A 623 -6.85 -31.74 12.46
CA GLU A 623 -7.91 -32.73 12.19
C GLU A 623 -9.27 -32.06 11.98
N ILE A 624 -9.99 -32.50 10.94
CA ILE A 624 -11.39 -32.15 10.68
C ILE A 624 -12.24 -33.40 10.94
N GLU A 625 -13.17 -33.28 11.88
CA GLU A 625 -14.08 -34.35 12.26
C GLU A 625 -15.51 -34.01 11.78
N PHE A 626 -16.13 -34.92 11.03
CA PHE A 626 -17.57 -34.91 10.78
C PHE A 626 -18.24 -36.01 11.57
N SER A 627 -19.23 -35.64 12.36
CA SER A 627 -20.09 -36.56 13.08
C SER A 627 -21.02 -37.33 12.13
N ALA A 628 -21.52 -38.46 12.61
CA ALA A 628 -22.55 -39.24 11.94
C ALA A 628 -23.80 -38.41 11.59
N GLU A 629 -24.16 -37.42 12.41
CA GLU A 629 -25.30 -36.54 12.13
C GLU A 629 -25.02 -35.63 10.93
N GLU A 630 -23.83 -35.02 10.90
CA GLU A 630 -23.42 -34.15 9.80
C GLU A 630 -23.30 -34.91 8.48
N THR A 631 -22.65 -36.08 8.49
CA THR A 631 -22.55 -36.90 7.27
C THR A 631 -23.90 -37.45 6.82
N ASN A 632 -24.87 -37.61 7.73
CA ASN A 632 -26.23 -38.03 7.39
C ASN A 632 -27.04 -36.93 6.69
N ALA A 633 -26.70 -35.66 6.92
CA ALA A 633 -27.34 -34.53 6.25
C ALA A 633 -26.81 -34.28 4.82
N LEU A 634 -25.67 -34.89 4.46
CA LEU A 634 -25.09 -34.73 3.13
C LEU A 634 -25.90 -35.45 2.06
N VAL A 635 -25.97 -34.82 0.89
CA VAL A 635 -26.55 -35.42 -0.31
C VAL A 635 -25.58 -36.46 -0.86
N VAL A 636 -26.12 -37.58 -1.36
CA VAL A 636 -25.34 -38.63 -2.05
C VAL A 636 -24.71 -38.04 -3.31
N GLY A 637 -23.38 -38.09 -3.40
CA GLY A 637 -22.65 -37.57 -4.55
C GLY A 637 -21.22 -37.18 -4.22
N SER A 638 -20.62 -36.37 -5.08
CA SER A 638 -19.26 -35.86 -4.90
C SER A 638 -19.28 -34.63 -4.00
N ASN A 639 -18.48 -34.63 -2.95
CA ASN A 639 -18.34 -33.51 -2.01
C ASN A 639 -16.87 -33.10 -1.98
N THR A 640 -16.59 -31.83 -1.70
CA THR A 640 -15.22 -31.29 -1.62
C THR A 640 -15.04 -30.54 -0.31
N ILE A 641 -14.01 -30.90 0.44
CA ILE A 641 -13.51 -30.10 1.57
C ILE A 641 -12.45 -29.17 1.00
N GLU A 642 -12.63 -27.88 1.22
CA GLU A 642 -11.60 -26.87 1.02
C GLU A 642 -11.07 -26.44 2.38
N VAL A 643 -9.76 -26.43 2.53
CA VAL A 643 -9.07 -26.01 3.75
C VAL A 643 -8.31 -24.73 3.50
N ILE A 644 -8.39 -23.82 4.45
CA ILE A 644 -7.81 -22.48 4.42
C ILE A 644 -6.93 -22.36 5.66
N VAL A 645 -5.62 -22.43 5.46
CA VAL A 645 -4.62 -22.26 6.53
C VAL A 645 -4.19 -20.80 6.56
N LEU A 646 -4.22 -20.19 7.74
CA LEU A 646 -3.74 -18.82 7.96
C LEU A 646 -2.47 -18.83 8.82
N PRO A 647 -1.27 -18.78 8.21
CA PRO A 647 -0.03 -18.58 8.95
C PRO A 647 0.05 -17.17 9.56
N THR A 648 0.81 -17.01 10.64
CA THR A 648 1.06 -15.69 11.27
C THR A 648 2.29 -14.98 10.69
N VAL A 649 3.21 -15.73 10.07
CA VAL A 649 4.51 -15.24 9.57
C VAL A 649 4.50 -14.87 8.08
N VAL A 650 3.39 -15.12 7.37
CA VAL A 650 3.17 -14.67 5.99
C VAL A 650 1.72 -14.22 5.85
N GLY A 651 1.51 -13.20 5.02
CA GLY A 651 0.19 -12.71 4.63
C GLY A 651 -0.40 -13.56 3.52
N GLY A 652 -1.72 -13.73 3.55
CA GLY A 652 -2.43 -14.61 2.64
C GLY A 652 -2.71 -15.99 3.23
N ALA A 653 -3.64 -16.71 2.61
CA ALA A 653 -4.02 -18.05 3.03
C ALA A 653 -3.39 -19.10 2.12
N SER A 654 -2.94 -20.21 2.71
CA SER A 654 -2.62 -21.42 1.94
C SER A 654 -3.85 -22.30 1.83
N LEU A 655 -4.10 -22.84 0.63
CA LEU A 655 -5.31 -23.60 0.35
C LEU A 655 -4.97 -25.07 0.09
N GLY A 656 -5.73 -25.96 0.73
CA GLY A 656 -5.73 -27.40 0.45
C GLY A 656 -7.15 -27.86 0.07
N LYS A 657 -7.27 -29.01 -0.58
CA LYS A 657 -8.60 -29.60 -0.84
C LYS A 657 -8.57 -31.11 -0.93
N HIS A 658 -9.69 -31.73 -0.57
CA HIS A 658 -9.92 -33.16 -0.75
C HIS A 658 -11.34 -33.43 -1.23
N THR A 659 -11.49 -34.33 -2.19
CA THR A 659 -12.80 -34.74 -2.73
C THR A 659 -13.14 -36.15 -2.29
N PHE A 660 -14.37 -36.37 -1.85
CA PHE A 660 -14.88 -37.67 -1.44
C PHE A 660 -16.31 -37.90 -1.92
N ILE A 661 -16.73 -39.16 -1.97
CA ILE A 661 -18.09 -39.54 -2.39
C ILE A 661 -18.90 -39.99 -1.17
N THR A 662 -20.07 -39.40 -0.96
CA THR A 662 -21.07 -39.89 0.00
C THR A 662 -21.90 -40.99 -0.64
N LEU A 663 -22.07 -42.09 0.09
CA LEU A 663 -22.85 -43.26 -0.33
C LEU A 663 -24.09 -43.40 0.57
N PRO A 664 -25.24 -43.87 0.02
CA PRO A 664 -26.43 -44.10 0.81
C PRO A 664 -26.18 -45.16 1.90
N ARG A 665 -26.95 -45.06 2.99
CA ARG A 665 -26.97 -46.08 4.04
C ARG A 665 -27.64 -47.33 3.46
N LEU A 666 -26.93 -48.45 3.46
CA LEU A 666 -27.42 -49.75 2.99
C LEU A 666 -28.55 -50.29 3.86
#